data_AF-A0A0V8RWY8-F1
#
_entry.id   AF-A0A0V8RWY8-F1
#
_cell.length_a   1.000
_cell.length_b   1.000
_cell.length_c   1.000
_cell.angle_alpha   90.00
_cell.angle_beta   90.00
_cell.angle_gamma   90.00
#
_symmetry.space_group_name_H-M   'P 1'
#
loop_
_entity.id
_entity.type
_entity.pdbx_description
1 polymer ?
#
loop_
_entity_poly.entity_id
_entity_poly.type
_entity_poly.pdbx_seq_one_letter_code
_entity_poly.pdbx_strand_id
1 'polypeptide(L)'
;MGRISYSSITIMVAVLLLGIAAGYMLGSIHGRPGGAQPEAATATVTTTVTAAAGSGAGPPSTTTAGGRANTSLAVSWTGYGYRVPWSVVEELARLRPQSPVMPLGGASPAGPATREVGAAPEYSSTNVQVAGVDEPDIVKTNGTHIAVAAGSAAEVYNVYPPEALRLVSVFNASREVEELVGDEELALISHGRVEPVARVVHRVWVRGLFMENGQLVVVAEEARSPWLLPSRTWVIKLGPGMKPLWARAVTGSFYDARLYNDTLLLITYTGFLVRPLLLGAGSGPTPVPEPPLIVGPEPLETIVAAFSLRTGRVSTLTLIGAHPSAMYMPRGGRLYVVLPGVEELHRILGDRGNVTPGELAADLRRLWGSPSRWSRSLLVELAVEPGPRLSVRAVARLPGVVRKQWMLDEYRGVLRAVVEEQGFEEGRWVTRVSLYLFNSTNLRAIANTSIVVGERVHATLFLGPRLYLVTYRRIDPLFTVDLSDPRRPRVVGFIKSPGFDEYLYPVNETLLIGVGRDGPALRVSLYKVQRGGVEVLGRVHVGGRGYVWSPVLDPRLGHRAFTFDPRHGYILLPVSGAVAVPLKGATGMEKVYGGVAVVKLDARRGGLELLGVLGHSGAARSVYIDDAIYTVSPYSLPRVKAFNATTLEPVTAAPAGGGRG
;
A
#
# COMPACT_ATOMS: atom_id res chain seq x y z
N MET A 1 6.08 -52.17 -27.80
CA MET A 1 4.73 -52.01 -27.19
C MET A 1 4.93 -51.80 -25.70
N GLY A 2 4.29 -50.88 -24.98
CA GLY A 2 3.19 -49.97 -25.32
C GLY A 2 3.58 -48.49 -25.24
N ARG A 3 2.93 -47.68 -26.09
CA ARG A 3 3.03 -46.22 -26.09
C ARG A 3 2.34 -45.69 -24.84
N ILE A 4 3.07 -45.06 -23.93
CA ILE A 4 2.46 -44.06 -23.07
C ILE A 4 2.26 -42.85 -23.97
N SER A 5 1.01 -42.52 -24.27
CA SER A 5 0.66 -41.39 -25.11
C SER A 5 1.22 -40.11 -24.50
N TYR A 6 1.77 -39.20 -25.31
CA TYR A 6 2.21 -37.86 -24.87
C TYR A 6 1.08 -37.11 -24.15
N SER A 7 -0.18 -37.40 -24.47
CA SER A 7 -1.35 -36.91 -23.74
C SER A 7 -1.35 -37.31 -22.26
N SER A 8 -0.80 -38.46 -21.88
CA SER A 8 -0.79 -38.95 -20.49
C SER A 8 0.17 -38.17 -19.58
N ILE A 9 1.28 -37.63 -20.12
CA ILE A 9 2.24 -36.78 -19.39
C ILE A 9 1.71 -35.35 -19.28
N THR A 10 1.12 -34.81 -20.36
CA THR A 10 0.41 -33.53 -20.35
C THR A 10 -0.78 -33.55 -19.38
N ILE A 11 -1.55 -34.65 -19.33
CA ILE A 11 -2.62 -34.88 -18.36
C ILE A 11 -2.05 -34.99 -16.94
N MET A 12 -0.91 -35.63 -16.70
CA MET A 12 -0.35 -35.76 -15.35
C MET A 12 0.13 -34.42 -14.76
N VAL A 13 0.77 -33.56 -15.57
CA VAL A 13 1.21 -32.21 -15.15
C VAL A 13 0.01 -31.27 -15.02
N ALA A 14 -0.97 -31.35 -15.93
CA ALA A 14 -2.23 -30.62 -15.81
C ALA A 14 -3.02 -31.07 -14.57
N VAL A 15 -3.06 -32.37 -14.25
CA VAL A 15 -3.74 -32.94 -13.05
C VAL A 15 -2.99 -32.61 -11.77
N LEU A 16 -1.66 -32.49 -11.78
CA LEU A 16 -0.88 -32.02 -10.63
C LEU A 16 -1.11 -30.52 -10.36
N LEU A 17 -1.15 -29.70 -11.43
CA LEU A 17 -1.44 -28.26 -11.35
C LEU A 17 -2.91 -27.98 -11.02
N LEU A 18 -3.86 -28.77 -11.55
CA LEU A 18 -5.28 -28.73 -11.21
C LEU A 18 -5.56 -29.31 -9.82
N GLY A 19 -4.83 -30.33 -9.37
CA GLY A 19 -4.98 -30.92 -8.03
C GLY A 19 -4.53 -29.97 -6.92
N ILE A 20 -3.44 -29.21 -7.16
CA ILE A 20 -2.98 -28.15 -6.26
C ILE A 20 -3.93 -26.95 -6.29
N ALA A 21 -4.47 -26.58 -7.47
CA ALA A 21 -5.49 -25.54 -7.60
C ALA A 21 -6.84 -25.92 -6.96
N ALA A 22 -7.27 -27.19 -7.07
CA ALA A 22 -8.52 -27.69 -6.48
C ALA A 22 -8.43 -27.78 -4.94
N GLY A 23 -7.28 -28.19 -4.39
CA GLY A 23 -7.04 -28.18 -2.94
C GLY A 23 -7.14 -26.78 -2.32
N TYR A 24 -6.71 -25.75 -3.06
CA TYR A 24 -6.79 -24.35 -2.62
C TYR A 24 -8.17 -23.70 -2.81
N MET A 25 -8.89 -24.05 -3.88
CA MET A 25 -10.26 -23.57 -4.13
C MET A 25 -11.30 -24.22 -3.20
N LEU A 26 -11.11 -25.49 -2.79
CA LEU A 26 -12.01 -26.17 -1.83
C LEU A 26 -11.81 -25.69 -0.38
N GLY A 27 -10.60 -25.29 0.00
CA GLY A 27 -10.32 -24.73 1.34
C GLY A 27 -10.87 -23.33 1.59
N SER A 28 -11.30 -22.62 0.54
CA SER A 28 -11.82 -21.25 0.61
C SER A 28 -13.36 -21.16 0.57
N ILE A 29 -14.08 -22.28 0.40
CA ILE A 29 -15.55 -22.28 0.23
C ILE A 29 -16.33 -22.85 1.45
N HIS A 30 -15.71 -23.60 2.38
CA HIS A 30 -16.44 -24.15 3.54
C HIS A 30 -15.89 -23.66 4.89
N GLY A 31 -16.56 -22.64 5.45
CA GLY A 31 -16.41 -22.28 6.85
C GLY A 31 -17.17 -23.25 7.75
N ARG A 32 -16.47 -24.14 8.46
CA ARG A 32 -16.93 -24.73 9.72
C ARG A 32 -15.76 -24.94 10.70
N PRO A 33 -15.89 -24.54 11.98
CA PRO A 33 -14.87 -24.76 13.00
C PRO A 33 -15.06 -26.15 13.65
N GLY A 34 -13.97 -26.87 13.86
CA GLY A 34 -13.92 -28.08 14.68
C GLY A 34 -13.98 -29.39 13.90
N GLY A 35 -12.80 -29.94 13.58
CA GLY A 35 -12.61 -31.28 13.03
C GLY A 35 -11.15 -31.45 12.63
N ALA A 36 -10.50 -32.51 13.09
CA ALA A 36 -9.06 -32.74 12.91
C ALA A 36 -8.63 -32.62 11.43
N GLN A 37 -7.53 -31.89 11.16
CA GLN A 37 -6.90 -31.86 9.84
C GLN A 37 -6.40 -33.26 9.46
N PRO A 38 -6.50 -33.69 8.18
CA PRO A 38 -5.80 -34.88 7.73
C PRO A 38 -4.30 -34.62 7.73
N GLU A 39 -3.52 -35.56 8.25
CA GLU A 39 -2.05 -35.56 8.18
C GLU A 39 -1.59 -35.35 6.74
N ALA A 40 -0.61 -34.47 6.56
CA ALA A 40 0.03 -34.27 5.27
C ALA A 40 0.67 -35.59 4.82
N ALA A 41 0.16 -36.18 3.73
CA ALA A 41 0.79 -37.31 3.09
C ALA A 41 2.18 -36.90 2.57
N THR A 42 3.22 -37.21 3.33
CA THR A 42 4.60 -37.17 2.84
C THR A 42 4.81 -38.34 1.89
N ALA A 43 4.92 -38.06 0.59
CA ALA A 43 5.40 -39.04 -0.38
C ALA A 43 6.94 -39.06 -0.33
N THR A 44 7.51 -40.07 0.32
CA THR A 44 8.95 -40.36 0.28
C THR A 44 9.19 -41.39 -0.82
N VAL A 45 9.91 -41.00 -1.89
CA VAL A 45 10.37 -41.95 -2.91
C VAL A 45 11.81 -42.35 -2.58
N THR A 46 11.99 -43.53 -2.01
CA THR A 46 13.31 -44.14 -1.80
C THR A 46 13.67 -45.02 -2.99
N THR A 47 14.88 -44.90 -3.54
CA THR A 47 15.39 -45.87 -4.52
C THR A 47 16.70 -46.47 -4.02
N THR A 48 16.69 -47.78 -3.76
CA THR A 48 17.85 -48.59 -3.40
C THR A 48 18.65 -48.94 -4.66
N VAL A 49 19.99 -48.86 -4.60
CA VAL A 49 20.89 -49.28 -5.68
C VAL A 49 21.71 -50.48 -5.20
N THR A 50 21.52 -51.65 -5.82
CA THR A 50 22.42 -52.81 -5.69
C THR A 50 23.35 -52.84 -6.90
N ALA A 51 24.67 -52.84 -6.66
CA ALA A 51 25.68 -52.97 -7.71
C ALA A 51 26.10 -54.44 -7.85
N ALA A 52 26.14 -54.94 -9.09
CA ALA A 52 26.84 -56.19 -9.43
C ALA A 52 27.94 -55.85 -10.45
N ALA A 53 29.17 -56.26 -10.12
CA ALA A 53 30.36 -56.11 -10.94
C ALA A 53 30.46 -57.21 -12.01
N GLY A 54 31.00 -56.88 -13.18
CA GLY A 54 31.34 -57.83 -14.24
C GLY A 54 32.40 -57.25 -15.20
N SER A 55 33.57 -57.88 -15.21
CA SER A 55 34.78 -57.60 -15.98
C SER A 55 34.78 -58.24 -17.39
N GLY A 56 35.46 -57.64 -18.38
CA GLY A 56 35.93 -58.35 -19.58
C GLY A 56 36.05 -57.49 -20.85
N ALA A 57 37.19 -57.58 -21.55
CA ALA A 57 37.64 -56.73 -22.66
C ALA A 57 37.37 -57.31 -24.07
N GLY A 58 37.23 -56.44 -25.09
CA GLY A 58 37.31 -56.74 -26.54
C GLY A 58 36.61 -55.67 -27.43
N PRO A 59 37.13 -55.31 -28.64
CA PRO A 59 36.54 -54.27 -29.50
C PRO A 59 35.75 -54.85 -30.70
N PRO A 60 35.11 -54.00 -31.52
CA PRO A 60 33.76 -53.49 -31.37
C PRO A 60 32.74 -54.27 -32.24
N SER A 61 31.53 -54.46 -31.74
CA SER A 61 30.39 -54.87 -32.58
C SER A 61 29.15 -54.06 -32.22
N THR A 62 28.53 -53.56 -33.28
CA THR A 62 27.28 -52.81 -33.28
C THR A 62 26.15 -53.65 -32.71
N THR A 63 25.79 -53.40 -31.46
CA THR A 63 24.50 -53.82 -30.92
C THR A 63 24.05 -52.91 -29.79
N THR A 64 22.78 -52.54 -29.89
CA THR A 64 21.93 -51.75 -29.00
C THR A 64 22.23 -51.97 -27.51
N ALA A 65 22.85 -50.98 -26.86
CA ALA A 65 22.94 -50.90 -25.41
C ALA A 65 22.15 -49.66 -24.94
N GLY A 66 20.97 -49.92 -24.37
CA GLY A 66 20.15 -48.93 -23.72
C GLY A 66 20.81 -48.44 -22.43
N GLY A 67 21.44 -47.28 -22.49
CA GLY A 67 21.75 -46.47 -21.30
C GLY A 67 20.52 -45.61 -20.97
N ARG A 68 19.77 -45.99 -19.94
CA ARG A 68 18.78 -45.10 -19.32
C ARG A 68 19.54 -44.00 -18.58
N ALA A 69 19.40 -42.75 -19.02
CA ALA A 69 19.69 -41.57 -18.22
C ALA A 69 18.39 -40.79 -18.03
N ASN A 70 18.02 -40.59 -16.77
CA ASN A 70 16.79 -39.93 -16.35
C ASN A 70 16.82 -38.43 -16.70
N THR A 71 15.73 -37.96 -17.30
CA THR A 71 15.50 -36.61 -17.80
C THR A 71 15.21 -35.62 -16.66
N SER A 72 15.74 -34.39 -16.73
CA SER A 72 15.33 -33.27 -15.87
C SER A 72 15.30 -31.92 -16.62
N LEU A 73 14.45 -31.00 -16.13
CA LEU A 73 13.78 -29.86 -16.77
C LEU A 73 14.35 -28.50 -16.27
N ALA A 74 14.49 -27.47 -17.12
CA ALA A 74 14.76 -26.06 -16.70
C ALA A 74 14.27 -25.00 -17.72
N VAL A 75 14.03 -23.75 -17.24
CA VAL A 75 13.39 -22.59 -17.91
C VAL A 75 14.23 -21.30 -17.66
N SER A 76 14.35 -20.37 -18.64
CA SER A 76 15.16 -19.13 -18.54
C SER A 76 14.53 -17.82 -19.09
N TRP A 77 14.91 -16.62 -18.55
CA TRP A 77 14.73 -15.25 -19.11
C TRP A 77 15.72 -14.21 -18.52
N THR A 78 16.03 -13.08 -19.19
CA THR A 78 17.09 -12.10 -18.83
C THR A 78 16.58 -10.71 -18.37
N GLY A 79 17.30 -10.03 -17.45
CA GLY A 79 17.10 -8.61 -17.07
C GLY A 79 17.90 -8.13 -15.83
N TYR A 80 18.59 -6.98 -15.94
CA TYR A 80 19.65 -6.40 -15.09
C TYR A 80 19.36 -6.13 -13.59
N GLY A 81 20.42 -6.18 -12.76
CA GLY A 81 20.47 -5.57 -11.42
C GLY A 81 21.85 -5.67 -10.74
N TYR A 82 22.44 -4.53 -10.36
CA TYR A 82 23.71 -4.43 -9.62
C TYR A 82 23.58 -4.98 -8.19
N ARG A 83 24.59 -5.74 -7.71
CA ARG A 83 24.68 -6.22 -6.32
C ARG A 83 25.46 -5.21 -5.47
N VAL A 84 24.86 -4.74 -4.37
CA VAL A 84 25.59 -4.07 -3.28
C VAL A 84 25.73 -5.09 -2.14
N PRO A 85 26.95 -5.54 -1.80
CA PRO A 85 27.17 -6.46 -0.68
C PRO A 85 26.79 -5.83 0.68
N TRP A 86 26.29 -6.64 1.61
CA TRP A 86 25.89 -6.20 2.97
C TRP A 86 27.02 -5.51 3.75
N SER A 87 28.28 -5.89 3.52
CA SER A 87 29.46 -5.24 4.11
C SER A 87 29.60 -3.75 3.74
N VAL A 88 29.06 -3.32 2.59
CA VAL A 88 29.05 -1.91 2.16
C VAL A 88 28.04 -1.08 2.98
N VAL A 89 26.96 -1.71 3.46
CA VAL A 89 25.97 -1.07 4.35
C VAL A 89 26.58 -0.76 5.73
N GLU A 90 27.51 -1.60 6.21
CA GLU A 90 28.23 -1.40 7.47
C GLU A 90 29.32 -0.32 7.37
N GLU A 91 29.93 -0.14 6.18
CA GLU A 91 31.00 0.83 5.94
C GLU A 91 30.46 2.25 5.67
N LEU A 92 29.29 2.36 5.02
CA LEU A 92 28.56 3.62 4.80
C LEU A 92 28.10 4.29 6.11
N ALA A 93 27.96 3.53 7.21
CA ALA A 93 27.60 4.05 8.53
C ALA A 93 28.71 4.91 9.19
N ARG A 94 29.91 4.98 8.62
CA ARG A 94 31.10 5.61 9.23
C ARG A 94 31.47 6.99 8.68
N LEU A 95 30.85 7.47 7.61
CA LEU A 95 31.25 8.72 6.96
C LEU A 95 30.31 9.88 7.32
N ARG A 96 30.88 10.97 7.84
CA ARG A 96 30.16 12.19 8.26
C ARG A 96 30.40 13.34 7.27
N PRO A 97 29.35 13.96 6.73
CA PRO A 97 29.44 15.30 6.15
C PRO A 97 28.84 16.36 7.10
N GLN A 98 29.48 17.53 7.12
CA GLN A 98 29.11 18.70 7.91
C GLN A 98 27.94 19.48 7.28
N SER A 99 27.12 20.09 8.14
CA SER A 99 25.90 20.83 7.79
C SER A 99 26.12 22.33 7.60
N PRO A 100 25.33 22.99 6.74
CA PRO A 100 24.91 24.36 6.93
C PRO A 100 23.49 24.44 7.50
N VAL A 101 23.21 25.54 8.20
CA VAL A 101 22.02 25.83 9.02
C VAL A 101 21.17 26.94 8.38
N MET A 102 19.88 27.00 8.74
CA MET A 102 18.88 28.09 8.63
C MET A 102 17.83 28.02 7.49
N PRO A 103 16.73 28.80 7.53
CA PRO A 103 15.74 28.98 8.60
C PRO A 103 14.29 28.72 8.11
N LEU A 104 13.34 28.61 9.06
CA LEU A 104 11.92 28.33 8.82
C LEU A 104 11.15 29.56 8.28
N GLY A 105 10.50 29.41 7.13
CA GLY A 105 9.52 30.37 6.61
C GLY A 105 8.17 30.21 7.32
N GLY A 106 7.75 31.26 8.02
CA GLY A 106 6.45 31.35 8.70
C GLY A 106 5.28 31.56 7.73
N ALA A 107 4.12 31.06 8.13
CA ALA A 107 2.85 31.49 7.56
C ALA A 107 2.57 32.93 8.05
N SER A 108 2.33 33.85 7.12
CA SER A 108 1.71 35.14 7.44
C SER A 108 0.20 35.06 7.18
N PRO A 109 -0.64 35.66 8.05
CA PRO A 109 -2.07 35.76 7.86
C PRO A 109 -2.38 36.93 6.91
N ALA A 110 -3.39 36.80 6.05
CA ALA A 110 -3.91 37.93 5.27
C ALA A 110 -5.43 38.01 5.43
N GLY A 111 -5.89 39.22 5.79
CA GLY A 111 -7.29 39.60 5.96
C GLY A 111 -8.07 39.67 4.64
N PRO A 112 -9.31 40.21 4.68
CA PRO A 112 -10.31 39.96 3.65
C PRO A 112 -9.95 40.66 2.34
N ALA A 113 -9.87 39.89 1.25
CA ALA A 113 -9.71 40.41 -0.10
C ALA A 113 -11.07 40.43 -0.81
N THR A 114 -11.42 41.62 -1.31
CA THR A 114 -12.48 41.85 -2.31
C THR A 114 -12.20 41.06 -3.59
N ARG A 115 -13.24 40.42 -4.11
CA ARG A 115 -13.19 39.43 -5.21
C ARG A 115 -12.96 40.11 -6.57
N GLU A 116 -11.86 39.77 -7.25
CA GLU A 116 -11.71 40.02 -8.70
C GLU A 116 -12.41 38.92 -9.49
N VAL A 117 -13.15 39.31 -10.54
CA VAL A 117 -13.77 38.39 -11.51
C VAL A 117 -12.67 37.86 -12.42
N GLY A 118 -12.30 36.57 -12.26
CA GLY A 118 -11.23 35.92 -13.01
C GLY A 118 -10.33 34.98 -12.19
N ALA A 119 -10.52 34.88 -10.87
CA ALA A 119 -9.77 33.97 -10.01
C ALA A 119 -10.13 32.49 -10.28
N ALA A 120 -9.13 31.61 -10.24
CA ALA A 120 -9.33 30.16 -10.30
C ALA A 120 -10.23 29.69 -9.14
N PRO A 121 -11.09 28.67 -9.36
CA PRO A 121 -11.99 28.19 -8.30
C PRO A 121 -11.19 27.61 -7.13
N GLU A 122 -11.71 27.78 -5.92
CA GLU A 122 -11.19 27.14 -4.72
C GLU A 122 -11.62 25.66 -4.70
N TYR A 123 -10.76 24.72 -4.32
CA TYR A 123 -11.12 23.30 -4.34
C TYR A 123 -10.37 22.46 -3.30
N SER A 124 -10.96 21.32 -2.90
CA SER A 124 -10.26 20.30 -2.09
C SER A 124 -9.29 19.47 -2.91
N SER A 125 -8.14 19.16 -2.33
CA SER A 125 -7.23 18.10 -2.79
C SER A 125 -7.36 16.82 -1.95
N THR A 126 -6.69 15.76 -2.37
CA THR A 126 -6.43 14.59 -1.51
C THR A 126 -5.72 15.03 -0.23
N ASN A 127 -6.11 14.51 0.93
CA ASN A 127 -5.33 14.70 2.16
C ASN A 127 -4.01 13.96 2.03
N VAL A 128 -2.91 14.62 2.40
CA VAL A 128 -1.56 14.05 2.31
C VAL A 128 -0.92 14.05 3.68
N GLN A 129 0.03 13.14 3.89
CA GLN A 129 0.79 13.05 5.13
C GLN A 129 1.69 14.26 5.36
N VAL A 130 2.31 14.76 4.29
CA VAL A 130 3.22 15.91 4.32
C VAL A 130 2.82 16.87 3.23
N ALA A 131 2.48 18.10 3.59
CA ALA A 131 2.12 19.12 2.62
C ALA A 131 3.19 19.23 1.52
N GLY A 132 2.82 19.41 0.26
CA GLY A 132 3.77 19.53 -0.87
C GLY A 132 4.44 18.22 -1.30
N VAL A 133 4.17 17.10 -0.65
CA VAL A 133 4.46 15.75 -1.17
C VAL A 133 3.11 15.14 -1.56
N ASP A 134 2.87 14.95 -2.85
CA ASP A 134 1.60 14.40 -3.30
C ASP A 134 1.56 12.88 -3.16
N GLU A 135 0.35 12.34 -2.97
CA GLU A 135 0.06 10.92 -2.81
C GLU A 135 -0.90 10.43 -3.90
N PRO A 136 -0.80 9.17 -4.33
CA PRO A 136 -1.72 8.63 -5.32
C PRO A 136 -3.13 8.56 -4.76
N ASP A 137 -4.15 8.82 -5.57
CA ASP A 137 -5.54 8.60 -5.16
C ASP A 137 -6.37 8.08 -6.34
N ILE A 138 -7.54 7.51 -6.05
CA ILE A 138 -8.51 7.11 -7.06
C ILE A 138 -9.26 8.31 -7.64
N VAL A 139 -9.16 9.49 -7.01
CA VAL A 139 -9.76 10.74 -7.50
C VAL A 139 -8.75 11.87 -7.36
N LYS A 140 -8.52 12.61 -8.44
CA LYS A 140 -7.68 13.82 -8.45
C LYS A 140 -8.42 14.96 -9.13
N THR A 141 -8.14 16.20 -8.73
CA THR A 141 -8.77 17.39 -9.31
C THR A 141 -7.79 18.56 -9.40
N ASN A 142 -8.06 19.46 -10.34
CA ASN A 142 -7.40 20.76 -10.47
C ASN A 142 -8.39 21.92 -10.38
N GLY A 143 -9.59 21.69 -9.83
CA GLY A 143 -10.66 22.68 -9.69
C GLY A 143 -11.52 22.88 -10.94
N THR A 144 -11.08 22.43 -12.12
CA THR A 144 -11.91 22.48 -13.35
C THR A 144 -12.25 21.10 -13.88
N HIS A 145 -11.41 20.12 -13.58
CA HIS A 145 -11.55 18.74 -13.99
C HIS A 145 -11.38 17.78 -12.81
N ILE A 146 -12.13 16.68 -12.81
CA ILE A 146 -11.93 15.55 -11.91
C ILE A 146 -11.48 14.34 -12.73
N ALA A 147 -10.34 13.74 -12.36
CA ALA A 147 -9.89 12.45 -12.84
C ALA A 147 -10.30 11.35 -11.86
N VAL A 148 -10.80 10.22 -12.37
CA VAL A 148 -11.30 9.08 -11.60
C VAL A 148 -10.64 7.78 -12.09
N ALA A 149 -10.09 7.00 -11.16
CA ALA A 149 -9.65 5.63 -11.40
C ALA A 149 -10.88 4.71 -11.41
N ALA A 150 -11.23 4.22 -12.59
CA ALA A 150 -12.45 3.48 -12.89
C ALA A 150 -12.10 2.05 -13.32
N GLY A 151 -11.69 1.20 -12.37
CA GLY A 151 -11.23 -0.15 -12.65
C GLY A 151 -9.91 -0.16 -13.42
N SER A 152 -9.92 -0.52 -14.70
CA SER A 152 -8.75 -0.48 -15.58
C SER A 152 -8.58 0.85 -16.33
N ALA A 153 -9.51 1.78 -16.16
CA ALA A 153 -9.49 3.06 -16.87
C ALA A 153 -9.21 4.25 -15.95
N ALA A 154 -8.69 5.33 -16.53
CA ALA A 154 -8.70 6.67 -15.93
C ALA A 154 -9.67 7.54 -16.74
N GLU A 155 -10.74 8.02 -16.10
CA GLU A 155 -11.77 8.87 -16.70
C GLU A 155 -11.56 10.31 -16.25
N VAL A 156 -11.68 11.29 -17.13
CA VAL A 156 -11.60 12.73 -16.78
C VAL A 156 -12.91 13.42 -17.14
N TYR A 157 -13.43 14.16 -16.17
CA TYR A 157 -14.69 14.90 -16.24
C TYR A 157 -14.39 16.39 -16.22
N ASN A 158 -15.02 17.14 -17.13
CA ASN A 158 -15.19 18.58 -16.92
C ASN A 158 -16.19 18.77 -15.78
N VAL A 159 -15.86 19.57 -14.77
CA VAL A 159 -16.72 19.74 -13.60
C VAL A 159 -17.03 21.19 -13.26
N TYR A 160 -16.36 22.16 -13.90
CA TYR A 160 -16.58 23.58 -13.63
C TYR A 160 -17.04 24.32 -14.90
N PRO A 161 -18.13 25.11 -14.85
CA PRO A 161 -19.08 25.21 -13.75
C PRO A 161 -19.84 23.89 -13.52
N PRO A 162 -20.49 23.67 -12.35
CA PRO A 162 -21.11 22.38 -12.00
C PRO A 162 -22.15 21.88 -13.00
N GLU A 163 -22.90 22.78 -13.64
CA GLU A 163 -23.91 22.45 -14.65
C GLU A 163 -23.30 21.86 -15.93
N ALA A 164 -22.01 22.14 -16.18
CA ALA A 164 -21.26 21.64 -17.32
C ALA A 164 -20.61 20.27 -17.07
N LEU A 165 -20.98 19.58 -15.98
CA LEU A 165 -20.47 18.27 -15.61
C LEU A 165 -20.67 17.26 -16.75
N ARG A 166 -19.57 16.78 -17.33
CA ARG A 166 -19.58 15.73 -18.36
C ARG A 166 -18.25 14.99 -18.41
N LEU A 167 -18.29 13.73 -18.82
CA LEU A 167 -17.09 13.02 -19.19
C LEU A 167 -16.47 13.64 -20.45
N VAL A 168 -15.16 13.88 -20.44
CA VAL A 168 -14.44 14.46 -21.59
C VAL A 168 -13.38 13.54 -22.18
N SER A 169 -12.76 12.66 -21.37
CA SER A 169 -11.70 11.77 -21.83
C SER A 169 -11.66 10.47 -21.04
N VAL A 170 -11.22 9.38 -21.69
CA VAL A 170 -11.00 8.06 -21.07
C VAL A 170 -9.67 7.49 -21.54
N PHE A 171 -8.87 7.00 -20.61
CA PHE A 171 -7.64 6.25 -20.87
C PHE A 171 -7.79 4.83 -20.37
N ASN A 172 -7.66 3.82 -21.24
CA ASN A 172 -7.76 2.41 -20.87
C ASN A 172 -6.36 1.83 -20.65
N ALA A 173 -5.98 1.63 -19.38
CA ALA A 173 -4.65 1.13 -19.03
C ALA A 173 -4.46 -0.34 -19.44
N SER A 174 -5.51 -1.18 -19.43
CA SER A 174 -5.41 -2.56 -19.92
C SER A 174 -5.00 -2.58 -21.39
N ARG A 175 -5.68 -1.79 -22.22
CA ARG A 175 -5.39 -1.72 -23.65
C ARG A 175 -3.98 -1.20 -23.92
N GLU A 176 -3.56 -0.14 -23.22
CA GLU A 176 -2.19 0.38 -23.34
C GLU A 176 -1.15 -0.71 -22.99
N VAL A 177 -1.36 -1.42 -21.88
CA VAL A 177 -0.44 -2.48 -21.47
C VAL A 177 -0.41 -3.61 -22.50
N GLU A 178 -1.56 -4.07 -22.99
CA GLU A 178 -1.67 -5.09 -24.03
C GLU A 178 -0.94 -4.68 -25.32
N GLU A 179 -1.08 -3.42 -25.77
CA GLU A 179 -0.37 -2.89 -26.94
C GLU A 179 1.16 -2.84 -26.74
N LEU A 180 1.63 -2.57 -25.52
CA LEU A 180 3.06 -2.50 -25.19
C LEU A 180 3.72 -3.87 -25.00
N VAL A 181 3.02 -4.81 -24.35
CA VAL A 181 3.58 -6.14 -24.02
C VAL A 181 3.38 -7.15 -25.15
N GLY A 182 2.34 -6.98 -25.97
CA GLY A 182 1.95 -7.92 -27.01
C GLY A 182 1.49 -9.27 -26.45
N ASP A 183 1.45 -10.27 -27.32
CA ASP A 183 1.12 -11.64 -26.93
C ASP A 183 2.32 -12.29 -26.22
N GLU A 184 2.30 -12.31 -24.89
CA GLU A 184 3.31 -12.98 -24.08
C GLU A 184 2.91 -14.46 -23.86
N GLU A 185 3.80 -15.37 -24.25
CA GLU A 185 3.65 -16.82 -24.01
C GLU A 185 4.74 -17.31 -23.06
N LEU A 186 4.35 -18.18 -22.13
CA LEU A 186 5.29 -19.00 -21.38
C LEU A 186 5.76 -20.12 -22.30
N ALA A 187 7.07 -20.26 -22.48
CA ALA A 187 7.66 -21.26 -23.33
C ALA A 187 8.65 -22.16 -22.58
N LEU A 188 8.68 -23.43 -22.97
CA LEU A 188 9.72 -24.38 -22.61
C LEU A 188 10.85 -24.27 -23.65
N ILE A 189 12.08 -24.04 -23.18
CA ILE A 189 13.25 -24.04 -24.06
C ILE A 189 14.10 -25.28 -23.75
N SER A 190 14.24 -26.17 -24.73
CA SER A 190 15.04 -27.40 -24.59
C SER A 190 15.75 -27.73 -25.89
N HIS A 191 17.05 -28.01 -25.83
CA HIS A 191 17.88 -28.35 -26.99
C HIS A 191 17.71 -27.39 -28.19
N GLY A 192 17.64 -26.08 -27.93
CA GLY A 192 17.44 -25.06 -28.95
C GLY A 192 16.03 -25.00 -29.56
N ARG A 193 15.09 -25.82 -29.07
CA ARG A 193 13.66 -25.74 -29.42
C ARG A 193 12.92 -24.92 -28.38
N VAL A 194 12.00 -24.10 -28.84
CA VAL A 194 11.09 -23.29 -28.01
C VAL A 194 9.68 -23.83 -28.25
N GLU A 195 9.04 -24.35 -27.20
CA GLU A 195 7.68 -24.86 -27.25
C GLU A 195 6.78 -24.02 -26.33
N PRO A 196 5.72 -23.37 -26.84
CA PRO A 196 4.80 -22.63 -25.99
C PRO A 196 4.01 -23.60 -25.11
N VAL A 197 3.93 -23.30 -23.82
CA VAL A 197 3.25 -24.13 -22.81
C VAL A 197 2.01 -23.48 -22.21
N ALA A 198 1.95 -22.14 -22.18
CA ALA A 198 0.77 -21.41 -21.73
C ALA A 198 0.79 -19.96 -22.23
N ARG A 199 -0.39 -19.39 -22.52
CA ARG A 199 -0.52 -17.95 -22.73
C ARG A 199 -0.52 -17.22 -21.39
N VAL A 200 0.17 -16.09 -21.32
CA VAL A 200 0.10 -15.21 -20.14
C VAL A 200 -1.17 -14.39 -20.23
N VAL A 201 -1.99 -14.42 -19.17
CA VAL A 201 -3.17 -13.54 -19.07
C VAL A 201 -2.80 -12.32 -18.24
N HIS A 202 -3.05 -11.14 -18.79
CA HIS A 202 -2.77 -9.85 -18.18
C HIS A 202 -4.07 -9.26 -17.63
N ARG A 203 -4.11 -8.90 -16.35
CA ARG A 203 -5.24 -8.19 -15.74
C ARG A 203 -4.74 -6.91 -15.10
N VAL A 204 -5.28 -5.78 -15.55
CA VAL A 204 -4.78 -4.45 -15.18
C VAL A 204 -5.82 -3.68 -14.36
N TRP A 205 -5.38 -3.03 -13.29
CA TRP A 205 -6.19 -2.10 -12.49
C TRP A 205 -5.43 -0.81 -12.23
N VAL A 206 -6.10 0.33 -12.37
CA VAL A 206 -5.56 1.62 -11.95
C VAL A 206 -5.58 1.68 -10.43
N ARG A 207 -4.40 1.81 -9.83
CA ARG A 207 -4.21 1.85 -8.36
C ARG A 207 -4.11 3.27 -7.82
N GLY A 208 -3.72 4.22 -8.67
CA GLY A 208 -3.53 5.61 -8.25
C GLY A 208 -3.37 6.55 -9.43
N LEU A 209 -3.79 7.79 -9.20
CA LEU A 209 -3.66 8.91 -10.11
C LEU A 209 -2.87 10.03 -9.44
N PHE A 210 -2.09 10.76 -10.23
CA PHE A 210 -1.56 12.08 -9.88
C PHE A 210 -1.98 13.08 -10.95
N MET A 211 -2.22 14.33 -10.54
CA MET A 211 -2.52 15.42 -11.45
C MET A 211 -1.53 16.55 -11.19
N GLU A 212 -0.64 16.81 -12.15
CA GLU A 212 0.44 17.78 -12.01
C GLU A 212 0.54 18.59 -13.30
N ASN A 213 0.53 19.92 -13.21
CA ASN A 213 0.66 20.84 -14.35
C ASN A 213 -0.33 20.54 -15.51
N GLY A 214 -1.57 20.15 -15.17
CA GLY A 214 -2.60 19.79 -16.15
C GLY A 214 -2.41 18.44 -16.85
N GLN A 215 -1.39 17.68 -16.46
CA GLN A 215 -1.13 16.32 -16.95
C GLN A 215 -1.60 15.28 -15.94
N LEU A 216 -1.90 14.09 -16.43
CA LEU A 216 -2.30 12.95 -15.61
C LEU A 216 -1.17 11.92 -15.61
N VAL A 217 -0.83 11.41 -14.44
CA VAL A 217 0.02 10.21 -14.28
C VAL A 217 -0.84 9.10 -13.73
N VAL A 218 -0.83 7.95 -14.40
CA VAL A 218 -1.58 6.76 -14.05
C VAL A 218 -0.60 5.72 -13.50
N VAL A 219 -0.89 5.22 -12.30
CA VAL A 219 -0.22 4.05 -11.73
C VAL A 219 -1.16 2.87 -11.82
N ALA A 220 -0.76 1.83 -12.56
CA ALA A 220 -1.58 0.66 -12.82
C ALA A 220 -0.85 -0.63 -12.41
N GLU A 221 -1.55 -1.55 -11.76
CA GLU A 221 -1.02 -2.87 -11.42
C GLU A 221 -1.51 -3.90 -12.43
N GLU A 222 -0.58 -4.66 -12.99
CA GLU A 222 -0.79 -5.77 -13.91
C GLU A 222 -0.54 -7.10 -13.17
N ALA A 223 -1.61 -7.80 -12.82
CA ALA A 223 -1.51 -9.19 -12.37
C ALA A 223 -1.40 -10.14 -13.56
N ARG A 224 -0.52 -11.13 -13.43
CA ARG A 224 -0.18 -12.06 -14.51
C ARG A 224 -0.55 -13.48 -14.12
N SER A 225 -1.17 -14.22 -15.04
CA SER A 225 -1.52 -15.63 -14.86
C SER A 225 -0.72 -16.51 -15.83
N PRO A 226 -0.15 -17.66 -15.41
CA PRO A 226 -0.33 -18.30 -14.10
C PRO A 226 0.28 -17.49 -12.93
N TRP A 227 -0.35 -17.58 -11.75
CA TRP A 227 -0.08 -16.71 -10.58
C TRP A 227 1.38 -16.70 -10.07
N LEU A 228 2.22 -17.63 -10.55
CA LEU A 228 3.64 -17.73 -10.23
C LEU A 228 4.46 -16.62 -10.88
N LEU A 229 3.92 -15.97 -11.93
CA LEU A 229 4.54 -14.83 -12.55
C LEU A 229 4.39 -13.60 -11.64
N PRO A 230 5.49 -12.87 -11.36
CA PRO A 230 5.39 -11.64 -10.58
C PRO A 230 4.55 -10.63 -11.35
N SER A 231 3.68 -9.93 -10.61
CA SER A 231 2.94 -8.77 -11.09
C SER A 231 3.90 -7.68 -11.58
N ARG A 232 3.41 -6.76 -12.41
CA ARG A 232 4.13 -5.54 -12.80
C ARG A 232 3.32 -4.33 -12.39
N THR A 233 3.98 -3.28 -11.92
CA THR A 233 3.36 -1.98 -11.68
C THR A 233 3.84 -1.00 -12.74
N TRP A 234 2.90 -0.49 -13.52
CA TRP A 234 3.11 0.48 -14.58
C TRP A 234 2.93 1.91 -14.07
N VAL A 235 3.84 2.78 -14.49
CA VAL A 235 3.70 4.23 -14.40
C VAL A 235 3.57 4.77 -15.82
N ILE A 236 2.47 5.46 -16.10
CA ILE A 236 2.12 5.95 -17.42
C ILE A 236 1.86 7.46 -17.30
N LYS A 237 2.68 8.27 -17.97
CA LYS A 237 2.48 9.72 -18.03
C LYS A 237 1.73 10.08 -19.29
N LEU A 238 0.65 10.84 -19.13
CA LEU A 238 -0.23 11.24 -20.21
C LEU A 238 -0.04 12.73 -20.56
N GLY A 239 -0.04 13.02 -21.86
CA GLY A 239 -0.05 14.36 -22.41
C GLY A 239 -1.46 14.81 -22.79
N PRO A 240 -1.57 15.90 -23.57
CA PRO A 240 -2.84 16.38 -24.10
C PRO A 240 -3.62 15.27 -24.83
N GLY A 241 -4.94 15.23 -24.60
CA GLY A 241 -5.82 14.20 -25.16
C GLY A 241 -5.62 12.79 -24.60
N MET A 242 -5.03 12.66 -23.40
CA MET A 242 -4.72 11.37 -22.76
C MET A 242 -3.79 10.45 -23.56
N LYS A 243 -2.97 11.01 -24.45
CA LYS A 243 -1.96 10.23 -25.17
C LYS A 243 -0.77 9.93 -24.26
N PRO A 244 -0.27 8.68 -24.20
CA PRO A 244 0.95 8.35 -23.47
C PRO A 244 2.14 9.16 -24.00
N LEU A 245 2.83 9.85 -23.09
CA LEU A 245 4.15 10.42 -23.35
C LEU A 245 5.23 9.35 -23.14
N TRP A 246 5.06 8.54 -22.10
CA TRP A 246 5.86 7.35 -21.83
C TRP A 246 5.12 6.44 -20.84
N ALA A 247 5.46 5.15 -20.89
CA ALA A 247 5.02 4.13 -19.95
C ALA A 247 6.23 3.29 -19.51
N ARG A 248 6.33 2.97 -18.21
CA ARG A 248 7.42 2.16 -17.64
C ARG A 248 6.88 1.24 -16.57
N ALA A 249 7.34 0.00 -16.56
CA ALA A 249 6.98 -1.00 -15.55
C ALA A 249 8.10 -1.21 -14.53
N VAL A 250 7.71 -1.51 -13.30
CA VAL A 250 8.56 -2.04 -12.22
C VAL A 250 7.95 -3.36 -11.74
N THR A 251 8.80 -4.35 -11.48
CA THR A 251 8.36 -5.66 -10.99
C THR A 251 7.69 -5.53 -9.62
N GLY A 252 6.65 -6.33 -9.37
CA GLY A 252 5.93 -6.41 -8.10
C GLY A 252 4.56 -5.74 -8.12
N SER A 253 3.78 -6.07 -7.09
CA SER A 253 2.48 -5.45 -6.81
C SER A 253 2.68 -4.08 -6.17
N PHE A 254 1.78 -3.16 -6.48
CA PHE A 254 1.80 -1.78 -5.99
C PHE A 254 1.59 -1.75 -4.47
N TYR A 255 2.50 -1.10 -3.73
CA TYR A 255 2.29 -0.79 -2.32
C TYR A 255 1.74 0.63 -2.15
N ASP A 256 2.56 1.63 -2.47
CA ASP A 256 2.20 3.05 -2.39
C ASP A 256 3.22 3.91 -3.18
N ALA A 257 2.94 5.20 -3.33
CA ALA A 257 3.83 6.15 -4.02
C ALA A 257 3.83 7.54 -3.39
N ARG A 258 4.85 8.34 -3.72
CA ARG A 258 4.99 9.77 -3.36
C ARG A 258 5.50 10.56 -4.56
N LEU A 259 4.89 11.69 -4.83
CA LEU A 259 5.35 12.62 -5.86
C LEU A 259 5.88 13.90 -5.19
N TYR A 260 7.15 14.21 -5.47
CA TYR A 260 7.80 15.42 -4.95
C TYR A 260 8.82 15.93 -5.97
N ASN A 261 8.75 17.20 -6.33
CA ASN A 261 9.69 17.88 -7.25
C ASN A 261 9.95 17.10 -8.56
N ASP A 262 8.92 16.83 -9.38
CA ASP A 262 9.01 16.04 -10.63
C ASP A 262 9.51 14.58 -10.46
N THR A 263 9.76 14.10 -9.23
CA THR A 263 10.19 12.73 -8.95
C THR A 263 9.05 11.94 -8.33
N LEU A 264 8.60 10.89 -9.02
CA LEU A 264 7.66 9.91 -8.48
C LEU A 264 8.43 8.76 -7.85
N LEU A 265 8.34 8.63 -6.53
CA LEU A 265 8.77 7.45 -5.79
C LEU A 265 7.64 6.45 -5.74
N LEU A 266 7.93 5.21 -6.11
CA LEU A 266 7.02 4.08 -6.13
C LEU A 266 7.62 2.97 -5.29
N ILE A 267 6.81 2.35 -4.43
CA ILE A 267 7.19 1.12 -3.74
C ILE A 267 6.34 -0.02 -4.29
N THR A 268 7.00 -1.11 -4.68
CA THR A 268 6.36 -2.38 -5.02
C THR A 268 6.93 -3.50 -4.15
N TYR A 269 6.24 -4.63 -4.13
CA TYR A 269 6.73 -5.83 -3.45
C TYR A 269 6.46 -7.08 -4.29
N THR A 270 7.31 -8.10 -4.12
CA THR A 270 7.19 -9.37 -4.85
C THR A 270 7.11 -10.54 -3.87
N GLY A 271 6.11 -11.42 -4.06
CA GLY A 271 5.94 -12.65 -3.27
C GLY A 271 6.89 -13.79 -3.68
N PHE A 272 7.52 -13.69 -4.85
CA PHE A 272 8.28 -14.79 -5.45
C PHE A 272 9.62 -14.30 -5.95
N LEU A 273 10.69 -15.03 -5.61
CA LEU A 273 12.00 -14.82 -6.20
C LEU A 273 12.16 -15.83 -7.34
N VAL A 274 11.75 -15.44 -8.55
CA VAL A 274 11.96 -16.25 -9.76
C VAL A 274 13.30 -15.87 -10.40
N ARG A 275 14.37 -16.61 -10.08
CA ARG A 275 15.64 -16.54 -10.83
C ARG A 275 15.71 -17.73 -11.80
N PRO A 276 16.05 -17.51 -13.09
CA PRO A 276 16.07 -18.59 -14.06
C PRO A 276 17.27 -19.51 -13.88
N LEU A 277 17.07 -20.82 -14.12
CA LEU A 277 18.13 -21.82 -14.14
C LEU A 277 18.76 -21.88 -15.55
N LEU A 278 20.08 -21.77 -15.65
CA LEU A 278 20.84 -22.18 -16.85
C LEU A 278 21.42 -23.57 -16.59
N LEU A 279 21.02 -24.57 -17.38
CA LEU A 279 21.65 -25.89 -17.39
C LEU A 279 22.35 -26.07 -18.75
N GLY A 280 23.68 -26.06 -18.75
CA GLY A 280 24.49 -26.40 -19.92
C GLY A 280 24.66 -27.91 -20.04
N ALA A 281 24.21 -28.52 -21.12
CA ALA A 281 24.51 -29.92 -21.43
C ALA A 281 25.78 -29.97 -22.28
N GLY A 282 26.94 -30.25 -21.67
CA GLY A 282 28.18 -30.50 -22.43
C GLY A 282 29.48 -30.56 -21.64
N SER A 283 29.58 -29.98 -20.44
CA SER A 283 30.85 -29.94 -19.70
C SER A 283 30.64 -29.96 -18.19
N GLY A 284 30.12 -31.08 -17.66
CA GLY A 284 29.88 -31.28 -16.23
C GLY A 284 28.92 -30.25 -15.60
N PRO A 285 28.56 -30.40 -14.31
CA PRO A 285 27.82 -29.37 -13.60
C PRO A 285 28.68 -28.10 -13.52
N THR A 286 28.35 -27.10 -14.32
CA THR A 286 28.89 -25.74 -14.11
C THR A 286 28.13 -25.14 -12.92
N PRO A 287 28.79 -24.58 -11.89
CA PRO A 287 28.10 -23.98 -10.76
C PRO A 287 27.11 -22.92 -11.24
N VAL A 288 25.85 -23.06 -10.83
CA VAL A 288 24.84 -22.02 -10.97
C VAL A 288 25.34 -20.78 -10.23
N PRO A 289 25.38 -19.58 -10.83
CA PRO A 289 25.61 -18.37 -10.05
C PRO A 289 24.48 -18.23 -9.04
N GLU A 290 24.79 -18.40 -7.76
CA GLU A 290 23.90 -18.19 -6.63
C GLU A 290 23.14 -16.85 -6.72
N PRO A 291 21.89 -16.76 -6.22
CA PRO A 291 21.15 -17.74 -5.41
C PRO A 291 19.93 -18.40 -6.12
N PRO A 292 19.40 -19.51 -5.56
CA PRO A 292 18.30 -20.32 -6.08
C PRO A 292 16.90 -19.64 -6.00
N LEU A 293 15.93 -20.27 -6.68
CA LEU A 293 14.49 -19.97 -6.61
C LEU A 293 13.97 -20.08 -5.16
N ILE A 294 13.50 -18.97 -4.58
CA ILE A 294 12.87 -18.96 -3.25
C ILE A 294 11.37 -18.69 -3.45
N VAL A 295 10.55 -19.68 -3.12
CA VAL A 295 9.09 -19.57 -3.11
C VAL A 295 8.65 -19.40 -1.65
N GLY A 296 8.26 -18.18 -1.29
CA GLY A 296 7.69 -17.85 0.01
C GLY A 296 6.23 -17.38 -0.14
N PRO A 297 5.37 -17.54 0.88
CA PRO A 297 4.02 -16.97 0.90
C PRO A 297 4.01 -15.47 1.25
N GLU A 298 5.15 -14.89 1.63
CA GLU A 298 5.33 -13.49 2.02
C GLU A 298 6.32 -12.81 1.05
N PRO A 299 6.25 -11.49 0.87
CA PRO A 299 7.16 -10.80 -0.02
C PRO A 299 8.60 -10.93 0.44
N LEU A 300 9.47 -11.28 -0.51
CA LEU A 300 10.91 -11.45 -0.29
C LEU A 300 11.70 -10.21 -0.72
N GLU A 301 11.09 -9.38 -1.56
CA GLU A 301 11.69 -8.17 -2.09
C GLU A 301 10.70 -7.01 -2.00
N THR A 302 11.16 -5.91 -1.41
CA THR A 302 10.55 -4.58 -1.54
C THR A 302 11.39 -3.80 -2.53
N ILE A 303 10.80 -3.31 -3.62
CA ILE A 303 11.49 -2.50 -4.62
C ILE A 303 11.04 -1.06 -4.46
N VAL A 304 12.01 -0.16 -4.26
CA VAL A 304 11.79 1.28 -4.31
C VAL A 304 12.26 1.76 -5.68
N ALA A 305 11.39 2.44 -6.42
CA ALA A 305 11.67 2.98 -7.74
C ALA A 305 11.47 4.50 -7.73
N ALA A 306 12.43 5.25 -8.27
CA ALA A 306 12.35 6.68 -8.46
C ALA A 306 12.24 6.98 -9.96
N PHE A 307 11.16 7.62 -10.39
CA PHE A 307 10.91 8.02 -11.77
C PHE A 307 11.06 9.52 -11.93
N SER A 308 11.76 9.96 -12.98
CA SER A 308 11.68 11.34 -13.45
C SER A 308 10.43 11.51 -14.29
N LEU A 309 9.47 12.33 -13.84
CA LEU A 309 8.25 12.56 -14.61
C LEU A 309 8.52 13.25 -15.95
N ARG A 310 9.61 14.00 -16.07
CA ARG A 310 10.01 14.66 -17.31
C ARG A 310 10.47 13.70 -18.39
N THR A 311 11.24 12.67 -18.01
CA THR A 311 11.96 11.81 -18.97
C THR A 311 11.51 10.35 -18.99
N GLY A 312 10.77 9.92 -17.97
CA GLY A 312 10.47 8.50 -17.75
C GLY A 312 11.68 7.65 -17.34
N ARG A 313 12.84 8.27 -17.08
CA ARG A 313 14.01 7.55 -16.52
C ARG A 313 13.67 7.06 -15.12
N VAL A 314 14.07 5.83 -14.82
CA VAL A 314 13.83 5.16 -13.54
C VAL A 314 15.15 4.66 -12.95
N SER A 315 15.27 4.76 -11.63
CA SER A 315 16.27 4.05 -10.84
C SER A 315 15.54 3.22 -9.79
N THR A 316 16.01 1.99 -9.58
CA THR A 316 15.43 1.07 -8.62
C THR A 316 16.44 0.70 -7.54
N LEU A 317 15.93 0.44 -6.35
CA LEU A 317 16.66 -0.12 -5.22
C LEU A 317 15.84 -1.27 -4.65
N THR A 318 16.41 -2.47 -4.65
CA THR A 318 15.77 -3.64 -4.06
C THR A 318 16.23 -3.82 -2.63
N LEU A 319 15.28 -3.79 -1.70
CA LEU A 319 15.44 -4.13 -0.31
C LEU A 319 14.97 -5.57 -0.12
N ILE A 320 15.92 -6.47 0.14
CA ILE A 320 15.61 -7.89 0.41
C ILE A 320 15.07 -7.98 1.84
N GLY A 321 13.91 -8.60 1.99
CA GLY A 321 13.21 -8.62 3.28
C GLY A 321 11.71 -8.77 3.11
N ALA A 322 10.97 -8.43 4.16
CA ALA A 322 9.52 -8.52 4.18
C ALA A 322 8.83 -7.37 3.41
N HIS A 323 7.51 -7.49 3.28
CA HIS A 323 6.61 -6.44 2.81
C HIS A 323 6.75 -5.13 3.63
N PRO A 324 6.74 -3.94 2.99
CA PRO A 324 6.79 -2.68 3.72
C PRO A 324 5.54 -2.48 4.59
N SER A 325 5.70 -2.08 5.84
CA SER A 325 4.57 -1.83 6.74
C SER A 325 4.21 -0.35 6.87
N ALA A 326 5.19 0.53 6.64
CA ALA A 326 4.98 1.97 6.58
C ALA A 326 6.04 2.64 5.70
N MET A 327 5.70 3.81 5.16
CA MET A 327 6.64 4.73 4.55
C MET A 327 6.36 6.16 5.02
N TYR A 328 7.39 7.01 5.01
CA TYR A 328 7.29 8.43 5.34
C TYR A 328 8.25 9.23 4.48
N MET A 329 7.77 10.28 3.82
CA MET A 329 8.60 11.17 2.99
C MET A 329 8.49 12.60 3.52
N PRO A 330 9.47 13.11 4.28
CA PRO A 330 9.51 14.54 4.61
C PRO A 330 9.80 15.38 3.36
N ARG A 331 9.55 16.68 3.46
CA ARG A 331 10.11 17.64 2.50
C ARG A 331 11.64 17.57 2.56
N GLY A 332 12.29 17.57 1.39
CA GLY A 332 13.75 17.54 1.29
C GLY A 332 14.36 16.25 0.76
N GLY A 333 13.62 15.47 -0.06
CA GLY A 333 14.23 14.40 -0.85
C GLY A 333 14.76 13.23 -0.02
N ARG A 334 14.02 12.83 1.03
CA ARG A 334 14.33 11.64 1.83
C ARG A 334 13.11 10.75 1.90
N LEU A 335 13.33 9.44 1.97
CA LEU A 335 12.26 8.47 2.14
C LEU A 335 12.64 7.50 3.26
N TYR A 336 11.77 7.37 4.25
CA TYR A 336 11.88 6.34 5.27
C TYR A 336 10.95 5.17 4.92
N VAL A 337 11.46 3.95 4.98
CA VAL A 337 10.71 2.71 4.74
C VAL A 337 10.87 1.79 5.95
N VAL A 338 9.77 1.24 6.45
CA VAL A 338 9.77 0.29 7.56
C VAL A 338 9.48 -1.11 7.05
N LEU A 339 10.37 -2.05 7.36
CA LEU A 339 10.33 -3.45 6.94
C LEU A 339 10.30 -4.35 8.19
N PRO A 340 9.13 -4.89 8.59
CA PRO A 340 9.00 -5.80 9.72
C PRO A 340 9.61 -7.18 9.42
N GLY A 341 10.12 -7.91 10.41
CA GLY A 341 10.52 -9.31 10.23
C GLY A 341 11.81 -9.56 9.43
N VAL A 342 12.54 -8.51 9.04
CA VAL A 342 13.81 -8.63 8.29
C VAL A 342 14.90 -9.33 9.11
N GLU A 343 14.94 -9.10 10.43
CA GLU A 343 15.94 -9.74 11.30
C GLU A 343 15.69 -11.24 11.47
N GLU A 344 14.44 -11.66 11.55
CA GLU A 344 14.04 -13.06 11.56
C GLU A 344 14.49 -13.74 10.27
N LEU A 345 14.24 -13.10 9.12
CA LEU A 345 14.66 -13.62 7.83
C LEU A 345 16.20 -13.72 7.75
N HIS A 346 16.93 -12.68 8.15
CA HIS A 346 18.41 -12.70 8.16
C HIS A 346 18.97 -13.74 9.13
N ARG A 347 18.39 -13.94 10.32
CA ARG A 347 18.82 -14.97 11.29
C ARG A 347 18.73 -16.39 10.71
N ILE A 348 17.81 -16.60 9.78
CA ILE A 348 17.53 -17.88 9.14
C ILE A 348 18.35 -18.08 7.86
N LEU A 349 18.45 -17.04 7.04
CA LEU A 349 19.33 -17.07 5.87
C LEU A 349 20.82 -17.06 6.27
N GLY A 350 21.15 -16.46 7.43
CA GLY A 350 22.50 -16.21 7.92
C GLY A 350 23.31 -15.32 6.97
N ASP A 351 24.63 -15.28 7.19
CA ASP A 351 25.64 -14.86 6.20
C ASP A 351 26.04 -16.03 5.27
N ARG A 352 25.24 -17.10 5.25
CA ARG A 352 25.61 -18.36 4.61
C ARG A 352 25.49 -18.20 3.10
N GLY A 353 26.63 -18.18 2.41
CA GLY A 353 26.67 -18.19 0.93
C GLY A 353 26.00 -19.42 0.32
N ASN A 354 25.98 -20.55 1.03
CA ASN A 354 25.35 -21.79 0.57
C ASN A 354 24.38 -22.36 1.61
N VAL A 355 23.08 -22.16 1.38
CA VAL A 355 21.99 -22.84 2.09
C VAL A 355 21.29 -23.76 1.09
N THR A 356 21.14 -25.04 1.42
CA THR A 356 20.45 -25.96 0.51
C THR A 356 18.93 -25.69 0.51
N PRO A 357 18.20 -25.97 -0.59
CA PRO A 357 16.75 -25.79 -0.62
C PRO A 357 15.99 -26.55 0.49
N GLY A 358 16.49 -27.71 0.93
CA GLY A 358 15.90 -28.50 2.01
C GLY A 358 16.08 -27.87 3.39
N GLU A 359 17.26 -27.31 3.68
CA GLU A 359 17.54 -26.55 4.91
C GLU A 359 16.72 -25.26 4.95
N LEU A 360 16.71 -24.52 3.84
CA LEU A 360 15.90 -23.31 3.71
C LEU A 360 14.41 -23.61 3.90
N ALA A 361 13.88 -24.67 3.29
CA ALA A 361 12.48 -25.08 3.47
C ALA A 361 12.18 -25.55 4.91
N ALA A 362 13.14 -26.17 5.60
CA ALA A 362 12.99 -26.53 7.02
C ALA A 362 12.98 -25.29 7.92
N ASP A 363 13.84 -24.31 7.66
CA ASP A 363 13.93 -23.08 8.43
C ASP A 363 12.76 -22.12 8.14
N LEU A 364 12.29 -22.05 6.89
CA LEU A 364 11.03 -21.40 6.51
C LEU A 364 9.82 -22.07 7.18
N ARG A 365 9.78 -23.41 7.28
CA ARG A 365 8.73 -24.12 8.04
C ARG A 365 8.76 -23.78 9.53
N ARG A 366 9.95 -23.64 10.12
CA ARG A 366 10.13 -23.19 11.53
C ARG A 366 9.69 -21.74 11.72
N LEU A 367 9.96 -20.85 10.76
CA LEU A 367 9.41 -19.48 10.72
C LEU A 367 7.89 -19.48 10.74
N TRP A 368 7.28 -20.38 9.95
CA TRP A 368 5.83 -20.44 9.85
C TRP A 368 5.15 -21.00 11.10
N GLY A 369 5.86 -21.66 12.00
CA GLY A 369 5.33 -22.08 13.31
C GLY A 369 5.47 -21.03 14.43
N SER A 370 6.32 -20.01 14.26
CA SER A 370 6.71 -19.14 15.38
C SER A 370 5.79 -17.91 15.53
N PRO A 371 5.25 -17.62 16.74
CA PRO A 371 4.51 -16.39 17.02
C PRO A 371 5.36 -15.10 16.94
N SER A 372 6.70 -15.23 16.91
CA SER A 372 7.67 -14.13 17.01
C SER A 372 7.87 -13.29 15.74
N ARG A 373 7.15 -13.59 14.64
CA ARG A 373 7.27 -12.99 13.29
C ARG A 373 7.18 -11.46 13.21
N TRP A 374 6.69 -10.80 14.26
CA TRP A 374 6.34 -9.37 14.24
C TRP A 374 7.04 -8.57 15.34
N SER A 375 8.12 -9.12 15.91
CA SER A 375 8.73 -8.48 17.09
C SER A 375 9.68 -7.35 16.73
N ARG A 376 10.18 -7.23 15.50
CA ARG A 376 11.15 -6.18 15.13
C ARG A 376 10.98 -5.69 13.70
N SER A 377 11.43 -4.46 13.46
CA SER A 377 11.47 -3.88 12.12
C SER A 377 12.79 -3.20 11.83
N LEU A 378 13.15 -3.18 10.55
CA LEU A 378 14.20 -2.33 10.01
C LEU A 378 13.59 -1.03 9.51
N LEU A 379 14.11 0.10 9.98
CA LEU A 379 13.82 1.43 9.46
C LEU A 379 14.98 1.84 8.54
N VAL A 380 14.70 2.02 7.25
CA VAL A 380 15.68 2.38 6.23
C VAL A 380 15.41 3.81 5.76
N GLU A 381 16.41 4.68 5.84
CA GLU A 381 16.39 6.02 5.23
C GLU A 381 17.09 5.97 3.87
N LEU A 382 16.38 6.43 2.86
CA LEU A 382 16.87 6.58 1.49
C LEU A 382 16.99 8.06 1.15
N ALA A 383 18.13 8.45 0.59
CA ALA A 383 18.27 9.74 -0.08
C ALA A 383 17.67 9.65 -1.49
N VAL A 384 16.96 10.71 -1.85
CA VAL A 384 16.30 10.93 -3.14
C VAL A 384 16.85 12.25 -3.66
N GLU A 385 18.05 12.19 -4.23
CA GLU A 385 18.69 13.34 -4.89
C GLU A 385 17.82 13.83 -6.06
N PRO A 386 17.91 15.11 -6.48
CA PRO A 386 17.17 15.59 -7.66
C PRO A 386 17.35 14.65 -8.86
N GLY A 387 16.22 14.15 -9.40
CA GLY A 387 16.19 13.11 -10.42
C GLY A 387 15.96 11.69 -9.86
N PRO A 388 16.07 10.65 -10.71
CA PRO A 388 15.83 9.27 -10.31
C PRO A 388 17.12 8.66 -9.75
N ARG A 389 17.61 9.10 -8.59
CA ARG A 389 18.74 8.47 -7.89
C ARG A 389 18.31 8.06 -6.49
N LEU A 390 18.64 6.82 -6.12
CA LEU A 390 18.31 6.24 -4.82
C LEU A 390 19.60 5.74 -4.16
N SER A 391 19.81 6.11 -2.89
CA SER A 391 20.90 5.57 -2.08
C SER A 391 20.46 5.40 -0.64
N VAL A 392 20.87 4.30 -0.01
CA VAL A 392 20.67 4.11 1.44
C VAL A 392 21.57 5.09 2.18
N ARG A 393 20.99 5.86 3.10
CA ARG A 393 21.69 6.86 3.89
C ARG A 393 21.90 6.42 5.33
N ALA A 394 20.89 5.81 5.93
CA ALA A 394 20.95 5.33 7.31
C ALA A 394 19.97 4.18 7.53
N VAL A 395 20.25 3.38 8.57
CA VAL A 395 19.41 2.26 8.98
C VAL A 395 19.30 2.26 10.51
N ALA A 396 18.11 1.97 11.02
CA ALA A 396 17.85 1.79 12.45
C ALA A 396 16.96 0.57 12.71
N ARG A 397 17.03 0.05 13.93
CA ARG A 397 16.22 -1.07 14.41
C ARG A 397 15.09 -0.56 15.29
N LEU A 398 13.90 -1.11 15.09
CA LEU A 398 12.74 -0.90 15.93
C LEU A 398 12.36 -2.22 16.63
N PRO A 399 12.06 -2.21 17.93
CA PRO A 399 11.73 -3.41 18.71
C PRO A 399 10.26 -3.85 18.54
N GLY A 400 9.65 -3.46 17.43
CA GLY A 400 8.26 -3.77 17.09
C GLY A 400 7.95 -3.33 15.67
N VAL A 401 6.67 -3.12 15.38
CA VAL A 401 6.18 -2.77 14.05
C VAL A 401 5.53 -1.39 14.00
N VAL A 402 5.76 -0.70 12.89
CA VAL A 402 5.07 0.53 12.51
C VAL A 402 4.06 0.14 11.43
N ARG A 403 2.77 0.08 11.76
CA ARG A 403 1.76 -0.53 10.87
C ARG A 403 1.09 0.43 9.89
N LYS A 404 1.24 1.73 10.11
CA LYS A 404 0.54 2.79 9.38
C LYS A 404 1.52 3.91 9.08
N GLN A 405 1.36 4.60 7.95
CA GLN A 405 2.21 5.74 7.61
C GLN A 405 2.18 6.82 8.69
N TRP A 406 0.99 7.09 9.27
CA TRP A 406 0.76 8.10 10.31
C TRP A 406 1.48 7.84 11.64
N MET A 407 2.06 6.65 11.81
CA MET A 407 2.90 6.32 12.96
C MET A 407 4.34 6.83 12.81
N LEU A 408 4.65 7.52 11.70
CA LEU A 408 5.92 8.20 11.43
C LEU A 408 5.69 9.67 11.14
N ASP A 409 6.60 10.50 11.66
CA ASP A 409 6.69 11.92 11.34
C ASP A 409 8.11 12.45 11.61
N GLU A 410 8.47 13.57 11.00
CA GLU A 410 9.66 14.35 11.34
C GLU A 410 9.32 15.78 11.74
N TYR A 411 9.81 16.21 12.90
CA TYR A 411 9.62 17.57 13.39
C TYR A 411 10.90 18.15 13.99
N ARG A 412 11.33 19.31 13.48
CA ARG A 412 12.55 20.03 13.92
C ARG A 412 13.78 19.13 14.03
N GLY A 413 14.01 18.30 13.00
CA GLY A 413 15.17 17.41 12.93
C GLY A 413 15.05 16.13 13.76
N VAL A 414 13.88 15.84 14.34
CA VAL A 414 13.60 14.62 15.10
C VAL A 414 12.63 13.75 14.32
N LEU A 415 13.06 12.54 13.95
CA LEU A 415 12.16 11.51 13.43
C LEU A 415 11.45 10.83 14.61
N ARG A 416 10.14 10.66 14.51
CA ARG A 416 9.25 10.18 15.56
C ARG A 416 8.52 8.95 15.05
N ALA A 417 8.60 7.85 15.79
CA ALA A 417 7.99 6.59 15.41
C ALA A 417 7.15 6.02 16.56
N VAL A 418 5.86 5.85 16.35
CA VAL A 418 5.01 5.02 17.22
C VAL A 418 5.18 3.56 16.79
N VAL A 419 5.46 2.69 17.75
CA VAL A 419 5.81 1.30 17.52
C VAL A 419 4.92 0.40 18.37
N GLU A 420 4.33 -0.60 17.73
CA GLU A 420 3.65 -1.70 18.42
C GLU A 420 4.63 -2.86 18.64
N GLU A 421 4.93 -3.13 19.90
CA GLU A 421 5.82 -4.19 20.32
C GLU A 421 5.01 -5.40 20.79
N GLN A 422 5.55 -6.60 20.56
CA GLN A 422 4.96 -7.86 21.02
C GLN A 422 6.04 -8.68 21.71
N GLY A 423 5.74 -9.15 22.91
CA GLY A 423 6.68 -9.91 23.73
C GLY A 423 5.97 -10.92 24.61
N PHE A 424 6.78 -11.79 25.23
CA PHE A 424 6.32 -12.76 26.22
C PHE A 424 6.93 -12.39 27.56
N GLU A 425 6.09 -12.03 28.53
CA GLU A 425 6.49 -11.59 29.87
C GLU A 425 5.72 -12.39 30.90
N GLU A 426 6.41 -12.96 31.89
CA GLU A 426 5.80 -13.72 33.00
C GLU A 426 4.79 -14.81 32.53
N GLY A 427 5.11 -15.51 31.45
CA GLY A 427 4.25 -16.57 30.91
C GLY A 427 3.04 -16.07 30.10
N ARG A 428 2.96 -14.76 29.79
CA ARG A 428 1.84 -14.15 29.06
C ARG A 428 2.31 -13.35 27.85
N TRP A 429 1.50 -13.37 26.79
CA TRP A 429 1.68 -12.47 25.65
C TRP A 429 1.30 -11.05 26.03
N VAL A 430 2.24 -10.12 25.82
CA VAL A 430 2.08 -8.71 26.11
C VAL A 430 2.29 -7.91 24.82
N THR A 431 1.40 -6.96 24.59
CA THR A 431 1.55 -5.93 23.55
C THR A 431 1.94 -4.62 24.23
N ARG A 432 2.82 -3.83 23.64
CA ARG A 432 3.16 -2.49 24.14
C ARG A 432 3.10 -1.50 22.99
N VAL A 433 2.61 -0.30 23.27
CA VAL A 433 2.70 0.82 22.33
C VAL A 433 3.69 1.81 22.89
N SER A 434 4.75 2.06 22.15
CA SER A 434 5.86 2.90 22.57
C SER A 434 6.15 3.96 21.51
N LEU A 435 6.71 5.08 21.93
CA LEU A 435 7.25 6.12 21.06
C LEU A 435 8.78 6.05 21.07
N TYR A 436 9.37 6.06 19.88
CA TYR A 436 10.81 6.16 19.65
C TYR A 436 11.12 7.46 18.92
N LEU A 437 12.14 8.16 19.39
CA LEU A 437 12.60 9.44 18.85
C LEU A 437 14.04 9.29 18.37
N PHE A 438 14.32 9.69 17.14
CA PHE A 438 15.62 9.59 16.50
C PHE A 438 16.07 10.95 15.97
N ASN A 439 17.38 11.17 15.91
CA ASN A 439 17.94 12.27 15.14
C ASN A 439 17.75 11.95 13.65
N SER A 440 17.01 12.79 12.93
CA SER A 440 16.66 12.59 11.51
C SER A 440 17.85 12.63 10.53
N THR A 441 19.05 13.03 10.98
CA THR A 441 20.25 13.13 10.14
C THR A 441 21.07 11.84 10.15
N ASN A 442 21.00 11.05 11.22
CA ASN A 442 21.85 9.87 11.39
C ASN A 442 21.13 8.68 12.04
N LEU A 443 19.82 8.80 12.26
CA LEU A 443 18.96 7.82 12.92
C LEU A 443 19.47 7.33 14.29
N ARG A 444 20.29 8.13 15.00
CA ARG A 444 20.65 7.81 16.39
C ARG A 444 19.47 8.05 17.31
N ALA A 445 19.18 7.08 18.18
CA ALA A 445 18.12 7.20 19.17
C ALA A 445 18.39 8.39 20.11
N ILE A 446 17.35 9.18 20.37
CA ILE A 446 17.33 10.31 21.31
C ILE A 446 16.68 9.87 22.62
N ALA A 447 15.46 9.32 22.53
CA ALA A 447 14.70 8.84 23.66
C ALA A 447 13.66 7.81 23.19
N ASN A 448 13.13 7.04 24.14
CA ASN A 448 11.92 6.26 23.95
C ASN A 448 11.02 6.42 25.18
N THR A 449 9.72 6.17 25.02
CA THR A 449 8.79 6.09 26.13
C THR A 449 7.69 5.08 25.81
N SER A 450 7.37 4.21 26.78
CA SER A 450 6.15 3.40 26.72
C SER A 450 4.94 4.33 26.92
N ILE A 451 3.89 4.15 26.13
CA ILE A 451 2.64 4.91 26.24
C ILE A 451 1.57 4.06 26.92
N VAL A 452 1.37 2.83 26.44
CA VAL A 452 0.34 1.93 26.96
C VAL A 452 0.71 0.46 26.75
N VAL A 453 0.25 -0.40 27.66
CA VAL A 453 0.49 -1.85 27.63
C VAL A 453 -0.85 -2.59 27.46
N GLY A 454 -0.86 -3.59 26.59
CA GLY A 454 -2.00 -4.45 26.31
C GLY A 454 -2.98 -3.92 25.26
N GLU A 455 -2.62 -2.85 24.54
CA GLU A 455 -3.47 -2.18 23.55
C GLU A 455 -2.78 -2.08 22.18
N ARG A 456 -3.55 -1.73 21.15
CA ARG A 456 -3.07 -1.49 19.76
C ARG A 456 -3.46 -0.10 19.27
N VAL A 457 -2.78 0.39 18.25
CA VAL A 457 -2.95 1.73 17.68
C VAL A 457 -4.05 1.77 16.62
N HIS A 458 -5.02 2.65 16.84
CA HIS A 458 -6.12 2.93 15.91
C HIS A 458 -5.87 4.21 15.12
N ALA A 459 -5.54 5.31 15.79
CA ALA A 459 -5.20 6.57 15.13
C ALA A 459 -3.93 7.17 15.71
N THR A 460 -3.14 7.84 14.85
CA THR A 460 -1.95 8.58 15.25
C THR A 460 -1.96 9.93 14.55
N LEU A 461 -1.75 11.01 15.30
CA LEU A 461 -1.62 12.34 14.76
C LEU A 461 -0.48 13.06 15.47
N PHE A 462 0.58 13.34 14.72
CA PHE A 462 1.63 14.24 15.14
C PHE A 462 1.24 15.68 14.77
N LEU A 463 1.17 16.58 15.75
CA LEU A 463 0.83 17.98 15.54
C LEU A 463 1.85 18.87 16.25
N GLY A 464 2.81 19.38 15.49
CA GLY A 464 3.93 20.16 16.02
C GLY A 464 4.65 19.40 17.15
N PRO A 465 4.82 19.97 18.35
CA PRO A 465 5.49 19.33 19.48
C PRO A 465 4.59 18.34 20.25
N ARG A 466 3.47 17.86 19.69
CA ARG A 466 2.56 16.93 20.37
C ARG A 466 2.28 15.69 19.52
N LEU A 467 1.98 14.60 20.20
CA LEU A 467 1.43 13.38 19.62
C LEU A 467 0.05 13.10 20.24
N TYR A 468 -0.94 12.87 19.39
CA TYR A 468 -2.25 12.36 19.73
C TYR A 468 -2.36 10.92 19.27
N LEU A 469 -2.75 10.02 20.17
CA LEU A 469 -2.76 8.59 19.90
C LEU A 469 -4.03 7.96 20.44
N VAL A 470 -4.77 7.26 19.57
CA VAL A 470 -5.92 6.46 19.97
C VAL A 470 -5.49 5.00 20.02
N THR A 471 -5.78 4.34 21.13
CA THR A 471 -5.54 2.91 21.31
C THR A 471 -6.81 2.20 21.77
N TYR A 472 -6.86 0.87 21.59
CA TYR A 472 -8.05 0.09 21.94
C TYR A 472 -7.76 -1.25 22.61
N ARG A 473 -8.59 -1.57 23.60
CA ARG A 473 -8.83 -2.93 24.11
C ARG A 473 -10.29 -3.16 24.53
N ARG A 474 -10.92 -2.19 25.24
CA ARG A 474 -12.33 -2.22 25.70
C ARG A 474 -12.99 -0.84 25.92
N ILE A 475 -12.23 0.21 26.31
CA ILE A 475 -12.65 1.62 26.47
C ILE A 475 -11.46 2.50 26.09
N ASP A 476 -11.67 3.59 25.34
CA ASP A 476 -10.69 3.99 24.31
C ASP A 476 -10.07 5.34 24.69
N PRO A 477 -8.82 5.34 25.18
CA PRO A 477 -8.12 6.57 25.48
C PRO A 477 -7.65 7.25 24.19
N LEU A 478 -8.00 8.53 24.02
CA LEU A 478 -7.23 9.46 23.20
C LEU A 478 -6.12 10.04 24.09
N PHE A 479 -4.90 9.52 23.94
CA PHE A 479 -3.70 9.99 24.62
C PHE A 479 -3.19 11.29 24.03
N THR A 480 -2.66 12.16 24.89
CA THR A 480 -1.84 13.32 24.50
C THR A 480 -0.43 13.14 25.05
N VAL A 481 0.58 13.22 24.19
CA VAL A 481 1.99 13.14 24.55
C VAL A 481 2.68 14.45 24.18
N ASP A 482 3.34 15.06 25.14
CA ASP A 482 4.18 16.25 24.97
C ASP A 482 5.57 15.86 24.50
N LEU A 483 5.97 16.40 23.36
CA LEU A 483 7.24 16.17 22.67
C LEU A 483 8.01 17.48 22.49
N SER A 484 7.70 18.51 23.28
CA SER A 484 8.38 19.81 23.23
C SER A 484 9.87 19.70 23.56
N ASP A 485 10.24 18.80 24.48
CA ASP A 485 11.61 18.34 24.67
C ASP A 485 11.74 16.87 24.20
N PRO A 486 12.38 16.62 23.05
CA PRO A 486 12.51 15.26 22.51
C PRO A 486 13.36 14.33 23.39
N ARG A 487 14.12 14.86 24.36
CA ARG A 487 14.88 14.06 25.32
C ARG A 487 14.03 13.59 26.50
N ARG A 488 12.86 14.20 26.71
CA ARG A 488 11.97 13.93 27.84
C ARG A 488 10.49 13.91 27.39
N PRO A 489 10.12 13.02 26.45
CA PRO A 489 8.73 12.88 26.04
C PRO A 489 7.86 12.49 27.24
N ARG A 490 6.68 13.09 27.35
CA ARG A 490 5.79 12.87 28.52
C ARG A 490 4.35 12.67 28.10
N VAL A 491 3.73 11.59 28.57
CA VAL A 491 2.28 11.42 28.47
C VAL A 491 1.61 12.44 29.39
N VAL A 492 0.86 13.38 28.81
CA VAL A 492 0.19 14.48 29.52
C VAL A 492 -1.09 13.98 30.19
N GLY A 493 -1.82 13.10 29.51
CA GLY A 493 -3.08 12.54 29.97
C GLY A 493 -3.82 11.83 28.85
N PHE A 494 -5.02 11.34 29.14
CA PHE A 494 -5.91 10.72 28.17
C PHE A 494 -7.36 11.05 28.50
N ILE A 495 -8.21 11.01 27.48
CA ILE A 495 -9.66 11.04 27.64
C ILE A 495 -10.25 9.72 27.18
N LYS A 496 -11.10 9.12 28.02
CA LYS A 496 -11.84 7.90 27.68
C LYS A 496 -13.21 8.29 27.14
N SER A 497 -13.58 7.70 26.01
CA SER A 497 -14.89 7.85 25.38
C SER A 497 -15.43 6.47 24.99
N PRO A 498 -16.76 6.25 24.98
CA PRO A 498 -17.35 5.16 24.22
C PRO A 498 -16.99 5.29 22.75
N GLY A 499 -16.68 4.15 22.12
CA GLY A 499 -16.19 4.08 20.75
C GLY A 499 -14.76 4.61 20.55
N PHE A 500 -14.12 4.22 19.44
CA PHE A 500 -12.76 4.63 19.09
C PHE A 500 -12.75 5.44 17.80
N ASP A 501 -11.81 6.37 17.68
CA ASP A 501 -11.49 7.02 16.42
C ASP A 501 -10.40 6.25 15.67
N GLU A 502 -10.61 6.03 14.38
CA GLU A 502 -9.62 5.41 13.47
C GLU A 502 -8.86 6.47 12.66
N TYR A 503 -9.43 7.68 12.57
CA TYR A 503 -8.82 8.80 11.86
C TYR A 503 -8.96 10.09 12.68
N LEU A 504 -7.87 10.85 12.75
CA LEU A 504 -7.82 12.17 13.40
C LEU A 504 -7.41 13.21 12.37
N TYR A 505 -8.12 14.34 12.34
CA TYR A 505 -7.87 15.44 11.43
C TYR A 505 -7.73 16.77 12.19
N PRO A 506 -6.60 17.49 12.06
CA PRO A 506 -6.44 18.80 12.68
C PRO A 506 -7.18 19.88 11.88
N VAL A 507 -8.22 20.47 12.46
CA VAL A 507 -8.92 21.64 11.88
C VAL A 507 -8.04 22.88 12.01
N ASN A 508 -7.43 23.04 13.20
CA ASN A 508 -6.43 24.07 13.50
C ASN A 508 -5.61 23.62 14.72
N GLU A 509 -4.79 24.51 15.29
CA GLU A 509 -3.93 24.19 16.45
C GLU A 509 -4.71 23.83 17.73
N THR A 510 -6.00 24.16 17.78
CA THR A 510 -6.87 24.02 18.97
C THR A 510 -8.05 23.10 18.77
N LEU A 511 -8.35 22.66 17.54
CA LEU A 511 -9.50 21.82 17.22
C LEU A 511 -9.09 20.61 16.40
N LEU A 512 -9.54 19.43 16.82
CA LEU A 512 -9.36 18.17 16.10
C LEU A 512 -10.72 17.53 15.84
N ILE A 513 -10.85 16.91 14.68
CA ILE A 513 -11.95 16.00 14.36
C ILE A 513 -11.44 14.57 14.53
N GLY A 514 -12.23 13.72 15.19
CA GLY A 514 -12.07 12.27 15.14
C GLY A 514 -13.18 11.63 14.32
N VAL A 515 -12.82 10.68 13.48
CA VAL A 515 -13.77 9.82 12.76
C VAL A 515 -13.52 8.38 13.17
N GLY A 516 -14.59 7.71 13.56
CA GLY A 516 -14.50 6.48 14.30
C GLY A 516 -15.78 5.68 14.30
N ARG A 517 -15.86 4.77 15.26
CA ARG A 517 -17.02 3.89 15.44
C ARG A 517 -17.56 3.96 16.84
N ASP A 518 -18.86 3.78 16.93
CA ASP A 518 -19.57 3.53 18.17
C ASP A 518 -20.70 2.53 17.87
N GLY A 519 -20.45 1.26 18.22
CA GLY A 519 -21.29 0.14 17.79
C GLY A 519 -21.44 0.08 16.25
N PRO A 520 -22.67 0.00 15.71
CA PRO A 520 -22.92 -0.05 14.27
C PRO A 520 -22.83 1.32 13.56
N ALA A 521 -22.74 2.42 14.32
CA ALA A 521 -22.71 3.76 13.76
C ALA A 521 -21.28 4.22 13.45
N LEU A 522 -21.18 5.04 12.40
CA LEU A 522 -20.01 5.90 12.21
C LEU A 522 -20.13 7.08 13.17
N ARG A 523 -19.05 7.40 13.89
CA ARG A 523 -19.01 8.50 14.85
C ARG A 523 -18.08 9.60 14.33
N VAL A 524 -18.52 10.84 14.44
CA VAL A 524 -17.68 12.03 14.25
C VAL A 524 -17.62 12.77 15.58
N SER A 525 -16.41 13.10 16.01
CA SER A 525 -16.15 13.74 17.31
C SER A 525 -15.39 15.02 17.10
N LEU A 526 -15.73 16.05 17.85
CA LEU A 526 -15.01 17.31 17.88
C LEU A 526 -14.28 17.42 19.22
N TYR A 527 -12.99 17.71 19.14
CA TYR A 527 -12.10 17.79 20.27
C TYR A 527 -11.47 19.17 20.35
N LYS A 528 -11.41 19.73 21.55
CA LYS A 528 -10.58 20.89 21.86
C LYS A 528 -9.23 20.43 22.39
N VAL A 529 -8.17 20.91 21.75
CA VAL A 529 -6.79 20.68 22.14
C VAL A 529 -6.29 21.84 23.00
N GLN A 530 -5.73 21.50 24.15
CA GLN A 530 -5.15 22.46 25.09
C GLN A 530 -3.88 21.90 25.74
N ARG A 531 -3.14 22.76 26.44
CA ARG A 531 -1.84 22.38 27.05
C ARG A 531 -1.95 21.18 28.01
N GLY A 532 -3.08 21.04 28.69
CA GLY A 532 -3.35 19.96 29.64
C GLY A 532 -3.95 18.68 29.05
N GLY A 533 -4.19 18.62 27.73
CA GLY A 533 -4.78 17.45 27.08
C GLY A 533 -5.88 17.80 26.09
N VAL A 534 -6.89 16.92 26.01
CA VAL A 534 -8.00 17.03 25.06
C VAL A 534 -9.33 17.01 25.78
N GLU A 535 -10.26 17.85 25.35
CA GLU A 535 -11.66 17.90 25.80
C GLU A 535 -12.58 17.55 24.63
N VAL A 536 -13.65 16.79 24.89
CA VAL A 536 -14.67 16.53 23.86
C VAL A 536 -15.69 17.67 23.86
N LEU A 537 -15.85 18.35 22.73
CA LEU A 537 -16.84 19.41 22.54
C LEU A 537 -18.19 18.89 22.04
N GLY A 538 -18.16 17.90 21.14
CA GLY A 538 -19.37 17.41 20.51
C GLY A 538 -19.16 16.06 19.82
N ARG A 539 -20.26 15.35 19.61
CA ARG A 539 -20.30 14.09 18.84
C ARG A 539 -21.55 14.06 17.99
N VAL A 540 -21.42 13.48 16.81
CA VAL A 540 -22.57 13.10 15.99
C VAL A 540 -22.37 11.70 15.45
N HIS A 541 -23.46 10.94 15.36
CA HIS A 541 -23.48 9.60 14.81
C HIS A 541 -24.16 9.61 13.45
N VAL A 542 -23.55 8.95 12.48
CA VAL A 542 -24.12 8.69 11.17
C VAL A 542 -24.56 7.23 11.13
N GLY A 543 -25.88 7.00 11.11
CA GLY A 543 -26.48 5.67 11.20
C GLY A 543 -26.92 5.29 12.61
N GLY A 544 -26.72 4.02 13.01
CA GLY A 544 -26.96 3.55 14.38
C GLY A 544 -28.08 2.52 14.57
N ARG A 545 -29.07 2.45 13.65
CA ARG A 545 -30.02 1.32 13.61
C ARG A 545 -29.51 0.14 12.78
N GLY A 546 -28.56 0.38 11.89
CA GLY A 546 -27.90 -0.61 11.05
C GLY A 546 -26.43 -0.26 10.87
N TYR A 547 -25.65 -1.23 10.41
CA TYR A 547 -24.22 -1.05 10.20
C TYR A 547 -23.93 -0.03 9.10
N VAL A 548 -23.10 0.97 9.42
CA VAL A 548 -22.57 1.94 8.47
C VAL A 548 -21.06 1.77 8.38
N TRP A 549 -20.58 1.54 7.17
CA TRP A 549 -19.16 1.54 6.84
C TRP A 549 -18.79 2.82 6.11
N SER A 550 -17.58 3.34 6.37
CA SER A 550 -17.00 4.45 5.64
C SER A 550 -15.59 4.09 5.18
N PRO A 551 -15.20 4.39 3.94
CA PRO A 551 -13.81 4.26 3.50
C PRO A 551 -12.81 5.06 4.35
N VAL A 552 -13.25 6.09 5.09
CA VAL A 552 -12.40 6.85 6.03
C VAL A 552 -11.84 5.97 7.15
N LEU A 553 -12.52 4.87 7.47
CA LEU A 553 -12.06 3.91 8.48
C LEU A 553 -11.03 2.92 7.93
N ASP A 554 -10.65 3.01 6.66
CA ASP A 554 -9.56 2.20 6.12
C ASP A 554 -8.23 2.60 6.78
N PRO A 555 -7.53 1.67 7.45
CA PRO A 555 -6.34 1.97 8.25
C PRO A 555 -5.12 2.42 7.42
N ARG A 556 -5.15 2.22 6.10
CA ARG A 556 -4.04 2.56 5.19
C ARG A 556 -4.36 3.76 4.31
N LEU A 557 -5.57 3.80 3.76
CA LEU A 557 -5.97 4.75 2.72
C LEU A 557 -7.13 5.67 3.13
N GLY A 558 -7.64 5.54 4.35
CA GLY A 558 -8.86 6.22 4.77
C GLY A 558 -8.77 7.74 4.79
N HIS A 559 -7.57 8.29 5.00
CA HIS A 559 -7.32 9.73 4.92
C HIS A 559 -7.67 10.30 3.55
N ARG A 560 -7.52 9.52 2.47
CA ARG A 560 -7.85 9.94 1.10
C ARG A 560 -9.36 10.08 0.88
N ALA A 561 -10.18 9.43 1.71
CA ALA A 561 -11.64 9.49 1.61
C ALA A 561 -12.29 10.64 2.39
N PHE A 562 -11.58 11.20 3.37
CA PHE A 562 -12.09 12.28 4.21
C PHE A 562 -11.99 13.61 3.47
N THR A 563 -13.02 14.44 3.50
CA THR A 563 -12.95 15.82 2.98
C THR A 563 -13.43 16.79 4.04
N PHE A 564 -12.65 17.84 4.27
CA PHE A 564 -13.08 19.00 5.07
C PHE A 564 -13.17 20.21 4.15
N ASP A 565 -14.37 20.78 4.07
CA ASP A 565 -14.67 22.03 3.37
C ASP A 565 -14.69 23.15 4.41
N PRO A 566 -13.64 23.97 4.51
CA PRO A 566 -13.57 25.06 5.49
C PRO A 566 -14.52 26.21 5.14
N ARG A 567 -14.87 26.40 3.86
CA ARG A 567 -15.72 27.48 3.38
C ARG A 567 -17.13 27.32 3.91
N HIS A 568 -17.66 26.10 3.82
CA HIS A 568 -18.97 25.77 4.36
C HIS A 568 -18.90 25.12 5.75
N GLY A 569 -17.72 24.84 6.29
CA GLY A 569 -17.58 24.10 7.55
C GLY A 569 -18.19 22.70 7.45
N TYR A 570 -18.04 22.01 6.33
CA TYR A 570 -18.55 20.65 6.14
C TYR A 570 -17.46 19.61 6.30
N ILE A 571 -17.80 18.52 6.96
CA ILE A 571 -17.07 17.28 6.99
C ILE A 571 -17.85 16.31 6.10
N LEU A 572 -17.24 15.90 5.00
CA LEU A 572 -17.84 15.01 4.02
C LEU A 572 -17.26 13.61 4.18
N LEU A 573 -18.14 12.64 4.42
CA LEU A 573 -17.78 11.26 4.72
C LEU A 573 -18.52 10.31 3.78
N PRO A 574 -17.83 9.69 2.81
CA PRO A 574 -18.43 8.61 2.03
C PRO A 574 -18.89 7.48 2.96
N VAL A 575 -20.13 7.03 2.80
CA VAL A 575 -20.76 6.02 3.64
C VAL A 575 -21.47 4.98 2.79
N SER A 576 -21.44 3.75 3.28
CA SER A 576 -22.20 2.61 2.75
C SER A 576 -23.01 1.97 3.87
N GLY A 577 -24.26 1.63 3.57
CA GLY A 577 -25.25 1.19 4.55
C GLY A 577 -26.48 2.11 4.56
N ALA A 578 -27.48 1.75 5.37
CA ALA A 578 -28.69 2.54 5.53
C ALA A 578 -28.48 3.63 6.60
N VAL A 579 -28.54 4.89 6.18
CA VAL A 579 -28.46 6.05 7.07
C VAL A 579 -29.85 6.67 7.17
N ALA A 580 -30.35 6.85 8.39
CA ALA A 580 -31.57 7.62 8.63
C ALA A 580 -31.22 9.10 8.74
N VAL A 581 -31.82 9.95 7.91
CA VAL A 581 -31.60 11.40 7.89
C VAL A 581 -32.92 12.15 8.10
N PRO A 582 -32.92 13.36 8.68
CA PRO A 582 -34.14 14.16 8.83
C PRO A 582 -34.77 14.47 7.46
N LEU A 583 -36.10 14.39 7.37
CA LEU A 583 -36.83 14.85 6.19
C LEU A 583 -36.73 16.36 6.07
N LYS A 584 -36.36 16.86 4.89
CA LYS A 584 -36.27 18.29 4.62
C LYS A 584 -37.67 18.91 4.62
N GLY A 585 -37.93 19.85 5.54
CA GLY A 585 -39.20 20.57 5.63
C GLY A 585 -40.38 19.78 6.21
N ALA A 586 -40.16 18.60 6.78
CA ALA A 586 -41.22 17.78 7.39
C ALA A 586 -40.74 17.09 8.68
N THR A 587 -41.69 16.72 9.55
CA THR A 587 -41.39 15.90 10.73
C THR A 587 -41.25 14.44 10.31
N GLY A 588 -40.04 13.87 10.40
CA GLY A 588 -39.79 12.45 10.13
C GLY A 588 -38.37 12.18 9.65
N MET A 589 -38.07 10.92 9.35
CA MET A 589 -36.74 10.47 8.90
C MET A 589 -36.87 9.70 7.58
N GLU A 590 -35.96 9.95 6.63
CA GLU A 590 -35.80 9.18 5.40
C GLU A 590 -34.60 8.23 5.52
N LYS A 591 -34.67 7.05 4.89
CA LYS A 591 -33.54 6.13 4.78
C LYS A 591 -32.82 6.33 3.45
N VAL A 592 -31.55 6.72 3.51
CA VAL A 592 -30.65 6.82 2.34
C VAL A 592 -29.69 5.64 2.35
N TYR A 593 -29.55 4.95 1.22
CA TYR A 593 -28.69 3.78 1.06
C TYR A 593 -27.36 4.17 0.40
N GLY A 594 -26.40 4.56 1.22
CA GLY A 594 -25.07 4.98 0.78
C GLY A 594 -25.02 6.35 0.09
N GLY A 595 -23.84 6.95 0.07
CA GLY A 595 -23.63 8.32 -0.41
C GLY A 595 -22.50 9.00 0.34
N VAL A 596 -22.60 10.33 0.49
CA VAL A 596 -21.66 11.11 1.29
C VAL A 596 -22.43 11.83 2.40
N ALA A 597 -22.16 11.46 3.65
CA ALA A 597 -22.73 12.14 4.80
C ALA A 597 -22.11 13.53 4.95
N VAL A 598 -22.95 14.52 5.22
CA VAL A 598 -22.57 15.93 5.40
C VAL A 598 -22.75 16.30 6.86
N VAL A 599 -21.64 16.47 7.57
CA VAL A 599 -21.63 16.92 8.96
C VAL A 599 -21.17 18.37 9.01
N LYS A 600 -22.00 19.26 9.53
CA LYS A 600 -21.67 20.67 9.77
C LYS A 600 -20.85 20.79 11.05
N LEU A 601 -19.75 21.53 10.95
CA LEU A 601 -18.94 22.00 12.07
C LEU A 601 -19.29 23.47 12.37
N ASP A 602 -19.80 23.73 13.57
CA ASP A 602 -19.82 25.08 14.15
C ASP A 602 -18.59 25.26 15.03
N ALA A 603 -17.51 25.78 14.44
CA ALA A 603 -16.25 25.99 15.14
C ALA A 603 -16.34 27.04 16.26
N ARG A 604 -17.33 27.96 16.22
CA ARG A 604 -17.50 29.00 17.26
C ARG A 604 -18.18 28.46 18.50
N ARG A 605 -19.20 27.61 18.31
CA ARG A 605 -19.98 27.01 19.41
C ARG A 605 -19.45 25.65 19.84
N GLY A 606 -18.54 25.04 19.08
CA GLY A 606 -18.05 23.68 19.34
C GLY A 606 -19.08 22.59 19.01
N GLY A 607 -19.96 22.85 18.04
CA GLY A 607 -21.06 21.95 17.70
C GLY A 607 -20.79 21.11 16.45
N LEU A 608 -21.37 19.90 16.42
CA LEU A 608 -21.47 19.05 15.23
C LEU A 608 -22.94 18.74 14.95
N GLU A 609 -23.33 18.81 13.68
CA GLU A 609 -24.69 18.49 13.24
C GLU A 609 -24.67 17.68 11.94
N LEU A 610 -25.40 16.56 11.89
CA LEU A 610 -25.59 15.80 10.66
C LEU A 610 -26.70 16.45 9.83
N LEU A 611 -26.34 17.08 8.72
CA LEU A 611 -27.31 17.74 7.84
C LEU A 611 -28.05 16.76 6.93
N GLY A 612 -27.39 15.66 6.54
CA GLY A 612 -27.97 14.67 5.65
C GLY A 612 -26.93 13.81 4.93
N VAL A 613 -27.38 13.09 3.90
CA VAL A 613 -26.52 12.26 3.04
C VAL A 613 -26.80 12.60 1.58
N LEU A 614 -25.76 12.98 0.85
CA LEU A 614 -25.80 13.17 -0.60
C LEU A 614 -25.89 11.79 -1.27
N GLY A 615 -27.08 11.43 -1.75
CA GLY A 615 -27.38 10.09 -2.27
C GLY A 615 -26.55 9.71 -3.50
N HIS A 616 -25.62 8.78 -3.33
CA HIS A 616 -24.76 8.27 -4.41
C HIS A 616 -24.23 6.86 -4.08
N SER A 617 -24.83 5.84 -4.71
CA SER A 617 -24.42 4.46 -4.51
C SER A 617 -22.95 4.22 -4.91
N GLY A 618 -22.20 3.57 -4.02
CA GLY A 618 -20.78 3.27 -4.23
C GLY A 618 -19.84 4.47 -4.10
N ALA A 619 -20.32 5.62 -3.63
CA ALA A 619 -19.46 6.78 -3.39
C ALA A 619 -18.29 6.41 -2.46
N ALA A 620 -17.08 6.65 -2.94
CA ALA A 620 -15.84 6.36 -2.23
C ALA A 620 -15.02 7.62 -1.93
N ARG A 621 -15.33 8.74 -2.60
CA ARG A 621 -14.68 10.04 -2.46
C ARG A 621 -15.69 11.18 -2.54
N SER A 622 -15.31 12.30 -1.95
CA SER A 622 -15.94 13.60 -2.12
C SER A 622 -14.89 14.66 -2.44
N VAL A 623 -15.31 15.69 -3.17
CA VAL A 623 -14.49 16.85 -3.53
C VAL A 623 -15.39 18.08 -3.42
N TYR A 624 -14.91 19.22 -2.93
CA TYR A 624 -15.59 20.51 -3.10
C TYR A 624 -14.84 21.37 -4.13
N ILE A 625 -15.58 22.14 -4.91
CA ILE A 625 -15.08 23.18 -5.81
C ILE A 625 -16.01 24.38 -5.68
N ASP A 626 -15.51 25.51 -5.19
CA ASP A 626 -16.29 26.69 -4.77
C ASP A 626 -17.53 26.29 -3.95
N ASP A 627 -18.72 26.56 -4.50
CA ASP A 627 -20.03 26.32 -3.87
C ASP A 627 -20.68 25.01 -4.36
N ALA A 628 -19.89 24.08 -4.88
CA ALA A 628 -20.34 22.77 -5.35
C ALA A 628 -19.61 21.61 -4.65
N ILE A 629 -20.37 20.56 -4.31
CA ILE A 629 -19.86 19.29 -3.76
C ILE A 629 -20.01 18.20 -4.82
N TYR A 630 -18.94 17.49 -5.10
CA TYR A 630 -18.90 16.36 -6.01
C TYR A 630 -18.73 15.08 -5.21
N THR A 631 -19.56 14.09 -5.49
CA THR A 631 -19.43 12.75 -4.94
C THR A 631 -19.03 11.79 -6.06
N VAL A 632 -18.07 10.89 -5.78
CA VAL A 632 -17.46 10.05 -6.81
C VAL A 632 -17.57 8.58 -6.45
N SER A 633 -18.13 7.79 -7.37
CA SER A 633 -18.30 6.35 -7.28
C SER A 633 -17.42 5.65 -8.32
N PRO A 634 -16.23 5.13 -7.94
CA PRO A 634 -15.28 4.53 -8.88
C PRO A 634 -15.75 3.19 -9.47
N TYR A 635 -16.81 2.59 -8.91
CA TYR A 635 -17.31 1.26 -9.32
C TYR A 635 -18.78 1.23 -9.74
N SER A 636 -19.56 2.29 -9.51
CA SER A 636 -20.97 2.37 -9.95
C SER A 636 -21.21 3.55 -10.89
N LEU A 637 -22.38 3.54 -11.54
CA LEU A 637 -22.89 4.66 -12.33
C LEU A 637 -24.05 5.37 -11.62
N PRO A 638 -24.23 6.68 -11.81
CA PRO A 638 -23.28 7.62 -12.46
C PRO A 638 -21.94 7.68 -11.70
N ARG A 639 -20.85 8.07 -12.37
CA ARG A 639 -19.51 8.10 -11.76
C ARG A 639 -19.29 9.30 -10.85
N VAL A 640 -19.75 10.46 -11.32
CA VAL A 640 -19.62 11.74 -10.62
C VAL A 640 -21.00 12.38 -10.56
N LYS A 641 -21.37 12.85 -9.37
CA LYS A 641 -22.57 13.66 -9.15
C LYS A 641 -22.18 14.98 -8.52
N ALA A 642 -22.78 16.08 -8.98
CA ALA A 642 -22.63 17.42 -8.42
C ALA A 642 -23.85 17.80 -7.57
N PHE A 643 -23.60 18.47 -6.46
CA PHE A 643 -24.59 19.00 -5.52
C PHE A 643 -24.25 20.46 -5.21
N ASN A 644 -25.26 21.28 -4.99
CA ASN A 644 -25.05 22.65 -4.52
C ASN A 644 -24.68 22.62 -3.03
N ALA A 645 -23.57 23.24 -2.64
CA ALA A 645 -23.08 23.18 -1.26
C ALA A 645 -24.01 23.89 -0.27
N THR A 646 -24.75 24.92 -0.69
CA THR A 646 -25.67 25.66 0.19
C THR A 646 -26.98 24.91 0.40
N THR A 647 -27.59 24.40 -0.66
CA THR A 647 -28.91 23.74 -0.58
C THR A 647 -28.83 22.24 -0.37
N LEU A 648 -27.67 21.63 -0.63
CA LEU A 648 -27.40 20.18 -0.69
C LEU A 648 -28.23 19.43 -1.74
N GLU A 649 -28.90 20.16 -2.64
CA GLU A 649 -29.68 19.57 -3.73
C GLU A 649 -28.78 19.12 -4.89
N PRO A 650 -29.13 18.03 -5.59
CA PRO A 650 -28.41 17.60 -6.78
C PRO A 650 -28.50 18.65 -7.89
N VAL A 651 -27.39 18.92 -8.55
CA VAL A 651 -27.31 19.80 -9.72
C VAL A 651 -27.38 18.97 -11.00
N THR A 652 -26.46 18.00 -11.13
CA THR A 652 -26.35 17.14 -12.32
C THR A 652 -25.50 15.89 -12.00
N ALA A 653 -25.51 14.92 -12.91
CA ALA A 653 -24.73 13.70 -12.81
C ALA A 653 -24.18 13.29 -14.17
N ALA A 654 -22.90 12.87 -14.23
CA ALA A 654 -22.31 12.38 -15.46
C ALA A 654 -22.49 10.86 -15.61
N PRO A 655 -23.01 10.37 -16.76
CA PRO A 655 -23.00 8.95 -17.09
C PRO A 655 -21.57 8.44 -17.33
N ALA A 656 -21.39 7.12 -17.42
CA ALA A 656 -20.13 6.52 -17.85
C ALA A 656 -19.82 6.85 -19.31
N GLY A 657 -18.54 6.77 -19.66
CA GLY A 657 -18.11 6.65 -21.04
C GLY A 657 -18.47 5.28 -21.55
N GLY A 658 -19.53 5.19 -22.35
CA GLY A 658 -19.85 3.97 -23.06
C GLY A 658 -18.75 3.63 -24.06
N GLY A 659 -17.96 2.61 -23.76
CA GLY A 659 -17.14 1.88 -24.72
C GLY A 659 -17.71 0.49 -24.93
N ARG A 660 -18.77 0.37 -25.75
CA ARG A 660 -18.82 -0.73 -26.71
C ARG A 660 -17.84 -0.33 -27.82
N GLY A 661 -16.77 -1.09 -27.96
CA GLY A 661 -15.73 -0.91 -28.97
C GLY A 661 -14.74 -2.04 -28.83
#